data_AF-W2HW67-F1
#
_entry.id   AF-W2HW67-F1
#
_cell.length_a   1.000
_cell.length_b   1.000
_cell.length_c   1.000
_cell.angle_alpha   90.00
_cell.angle_beta   90.00
_cell.angle_gamma   90.00
#
_symmetry.space_group_name_H-M   'P 1'
#
loop_
_entity.id
_entity.type
_entity.pdbx_description
1 polymer ?
#
loop_
_entity_poly.entity_id
_entity_poly.type
_entity_poly.pdbx_seq_one_letter_code
_entity_poly.pdbx_strand_id
1 'polypeptide(L)'
;MESKTLMFGTRAGLTDVAWRRAIHRVIARITALLAVCVLSHLPVAGATQAQSKPCRFYENPLTQEYIAQLRDYDALEFQEQLVSSYISSAAADFALGITGRSEFARQAPTDFVVLRIFSCELKADATAASKNVCHASEGAMQNYKGTEQIKAIRVNSAYRNIALLELEQRDQAHKLQTVGSKRTMNEPTRKLFGLRKESPLLVDELGVRELWERGFKGQGVKVGVFDTGLSSKLTNVKEKINWTHEPKNTDTVGHGTFVAGVISGTDSRCPGIAPEAELFVFRMFTGEQLSFTSWYLDAFNYALFKGIQVLNLSTGGPDFQDLPFVDKVKELAAHGIILVSAVGNDGPHYGLLSNPADQVEVIGVGGVTKDNAIAEFSSRGMTTWELPFGSGRVKPDIVTLAEDVPGADASGGCKVLSGTSASAPILSASIAVLASMIPVEERWNLLNPASMKQILLESADKLEARYDSEHLVRNHIFEQGNGVLNISKAGQAVEKLWARYQTAQNVTRPDSDVVPTVLKPSSFPDRIDLTDCPRMWPYCLQPLYHSALPLMVNLTIMNPSSVVGTIKKPPQWINGNNGEHLAISTTSPSAIWPYFGSIGVFIEVKEKAAAFEGIAEGSLRLEVENGIKVDELLIPLTIKIIPTPPAPKRILWDQFHNIPYPSAFVPRDNLENQHDLMDVAGDHPHTNYHQMWNFLTGEGFFVEILPFEYSCLDLGKYGVVMVVDPEEEFFRDEIVALQAAVKYSNVSLIVFADWYDNRMLDSLQLFDTSTLSKWHAITGGSNIPAVNELLRDFHIAFGDGVVYSSSVSLMDSGNDSSFPYWSGSYLTNFPVGGYLGYIDAVDQSAKTLNGSEKTLTDVPVLGLYQVPSIYGGRIAVFGDSSCLDSNVHPAAKFRHCFGMLRKMLHFTNGAVLPSTNSPQDESASAGLQRLELEFVADKSQLHPLVDLQDEDIWHLRARYNEFAKHSKVLQASQGRSTHRSFCKFFAKEQCIEATTESVT
;
A
#
# COMPACT_ATOMS: atom_id res chain seq x y z
N MET A 1 84.85 -32.83 29.84
CA MET A 1 83.68 -33.60 30.28
C MET A 1 82.75 -33.68 29.09
N GLU A 2 82.75 -34.87 28.45
CA GLU A 2 81.75 -35.53 27.56
C GLU A 2 80.61 -34.64 26.99
N SER A 3 80.22 -34.60 25.72
CA SER A 3 80.04 -35.58 24.61
C SER A 3 78.87 -34.98 23.79
N LYS A 4 79.06 -34.41 22.60
CA LYS A 4 78.82 -35.01 21.27
C LYS A 4 77.36 -35.42 20.90
N THR A 5 76.79 -34.64 19.96
CA THR A 5 76.17 -35.05 18.66
C THR A 5 74.65 -35.32 18.48
N LEU A 6 74.17 -34.84 17.30
CA LEU A 6 73.02 -35.16 16.43
C LEU A 6 71.67 -34.46 16.71
N MET A 7 71.13 -33.56 15.84
CA MET A 7 70.75 -33.59 14.40
C MET A 7 69.32 -34.08 14.15
N PHE A 8 68.71 -33.46 13.11
CA PHE A 8 67.36 -33.63 12.52
C PHE A 8 66.25 -32.78 13.18
N GLY A 9 65.47 -31.98 12.44
CA GLY A 9 65.31 -31.87 11.00
C GLY A 9 63.87 -31.45 10.70
N THR A 10 63.72 -30.31 10.01
CA THR A 10 62.61 -29.94 9.09
C THR A 10 61.19 -30.44 9.41
N ARG A 11 60.29 -29.51 9.74
CA ARG A 11 59.02 -29.30 9.02
C ARG A 11 58.38 -27.97 9.41
N ALA A 12 57.77 -27.35 8.41
CA ALA A 12 57.24 -26.01 8.35
C ALA A 12 56.19 -25.67 9.43
N GLY A 13 56.04 -24.36 9.67
CA GLY A 13 54.75 -23.72 9.85
C GLY A 13 53.94 -24.14 11.07
N LEU A 14 54.31 -23.62 12.24
CA LEU A 14 53.39 -23.50 13.36
C LEU A 14 53.39 -22.03 13.80
N THR A 15 52.21 -21.40 13.71
CA THR A 15 51.73 -20.22 14.46
C THR A 15 52.05 -18.81 13.89
N ASP A 16 51.15 -18.00 13.30
CA ASP A 16 49.69 -17.75 13.55
C ASP A 16 49.37 -17.27 15.00
N VAL A 17 50.36 -17.21 15.89
CA VAL A 17 50.13 -16.94 17.33
C VAL A 17 50.12 -15.45 17.72
N ALA A 18 50.60 -14.53 16.87
CA ALA A 18 50.46 -13.08 17.11
C ALA A 18 49.69 -12.33 16.01
N TRP A 19 49.32 -12.98 14.90
CA TRP A 19 48.25 -12.53 14.01
C TRP A 19 46.92 -12.39 14.80
N ARG A 20 46.75 -13.18 15.86
CA ARG A 20 45.62 -13.15 16.81
C ARG A 20 45.74 -12.11 17.94
N ARG A 21 46.94 -11.59 18.19
CA ARG A 21 47.12 -10.33 18.96
C ARG A 21 46.76 -9.11 18.12
N ALA A 22 46.71 -9.25 16.79
CA ALA A 22 46.33 -8.20 15.86
C ALA A 22 44.83 -7.87 15.92
N ILE A 23 43.98 -8.85 16.27
CA ILE A 23 42.58 -8.63 16.67
C ILE A 23 42.48 -8.03 18.09
N HIS A 24 43.39 -8.37 19.02
CA HIS A 24 43.39 -7.83 20.40
C HIS A 24 43.62 -6.30 20.50
N ARG A 25 43.96 -5.61 19.40
CA ARG A 25 44.04 -4.14 19.30
C ARG A 25 42.94 -3.51 18.45
N VAL A 26 42.29 -4.25 17.54
CA VAL A 26 40.94 -3.92 17.04
C VAL A 26 39.98 -3.73 18.23
N ILE A 27 40.21 -4.58 19.23
CA ILE A 27 39.65 -4.66 20.59
C ILE A 27 40.12 -3.55 21.56
N ALA A 28 41.08 -2.68 21.21
CA ALA A 28 41.43 -1.46 21.97
C ALA A 28 40.95 -0.17 21.27
N ARG A 29 40.37 -0.33 20.07
CA ARG A 29 39.95 0.72 19.12
C ARG A 29 38.66 0.29 18.41
N ILE A 30 37.72 -0.34 19.09
CA ILE A 30 36.43 0.33 19.29
C ILE A 30 36.48 1.18 20.57
N THR A 31 37.46 0.88 21.41
CA THR A 31 37.57 1.19 22.84
C THR A 31 37.90 2.65 23.12
N ALA A 32 38.15 3.45 22.07
CA ALA A 32 38.07 4.90 22.09
C ALA A 32 37.09 5.49 21.06
N LEU A 33 36.58 4.70 20.10
CA LEU A 33 35.53 5.08 19.12
C LEU A 33 34.17 5.34 19.76
N LEU A 34 34.11 5.22 21.07
CA LEU A 34 33.14 5.92 21.89
C LEU A 34 33.74 6.55 23.15
N ALA A 35 35.05 6.60 23.35
CA ALA A 35 35.62 7.45 24.41
C ALA A 35 35.37 8.94 24.15
N VAL A 36 34.67 9.29 23.05
CA VAL A 36 34.23 10.63 22.59
C VAL A 36 32.94 10.52 21.72
N CYS A 37 31.92 9.74 22.07
CA CYS A 37 30.67 10.46 22.41
C CYS A 37 30.86 11.33 23.66
N VAL A 38 31.83 10.98 24.51
CA VAL A 38 32.17 11.51 25.85
C VAL A 38 32.59 12.99 25.92
N LEU A 39 33.07 13.66 24.85
CA LEU A 39 33.19 15.14 24.88
C LEU A 39 31.90 15.85 24.48
N SER A 40 30.76 15.21 24.69
CA SER A 40 29.47 15.87 24.88
C SER A 40 29.41 16.79 26.12
N HIS A 41 30.53 17.07 26.83
CA HIS A 41 30.50 17.63 28.19
C HIS A 41 31.68 18.49 28.71
N LEU A 42 32.58 19.11 27.91
CA LEU A 42 33.48 20.15 28.48
C LEU A 42 32.97 21.58 28.22
N PRO A 43 32.54 22.32 29.26
CA PRO A 43 32.20 23.72 29.13
C PRO A 43 33.49 24.53 28.97
N VAL A 44 33.67 25.18 27.82
CA VAL A 44 34.53 26.36 27.78
C VAL A 44 33.63 27.52 28.17
N ALA A 45 33.97 28.20 29.27
CA ALA A 45 33.21 29.30 29.83
C ALA A 45 32.83 30.33 28.74
N GLY A 46 31.54 30.43 28.42
CA GLY A 46 30.99 31.52 27.59
C GLY A 46 30.06 31.18 26.43
N ALA A 47 29.63 29.94 26.19
CA ALA A 47 28.74 29.61 25.05
C ALA A 47 27.43 28.91 25.47
N THR A 48 26.34 29.34 24.84
CA THR A 48 24.93 28.94 25.05
C THR A 48 24.63 27.51 24.59
N GLN A 49 23.68 26.87 25.28
CA GLN A 49 23.25 25.46 25.19
C GLN A 49 23.10 24.90 23.76
N ALA A 50 23.84 23.83 23.45
CA ALA A 50 23.54 22.88 22.37
C ALA A 50 23.31 21.48 22.97
N GLN A 51 22.19 20.85 22.58
CA GLN A 51 21.68 19.59 23.14
C GLN A 51 22.49 18.36 22.66
N SER A 52 22.73 17.41 23.59
CA SER A 52 23.47 16.15 23.44
C SER A 52 22.81 15.09 22.52
N LYS A 53 23.58 14.31 21.73
CA LYS A 53 23.05 13.17 20.93
C LYS A 53 23.93 11.89 21.00
N PRO A 54 23.39 10.69 21.33
CA PRO A 54 24.15 9.42 21.45
C PRO A 54 24.16 8.53 20.18
N CYS A 55 25.18 7.69 20.01
CA CYS A 55 25.35 6.71 18.92
C CYS A 55 25.46 5.24 19.42
N ARG A 56 25.05 4.24 18.62
CA ARG A 56 25.14 2.79 18.94
C ARG A 56 26.03 2.03 17.95
N PHE A 57 26.75 1.00 18.41
CA PHE A 57 27.65 0.19 17.59
C PHE A 57 27.27 -1.30 17.54
N TYR A 58 27.30 -1.90 16.35
CA TYR A 58 27.10 -3.35 16.10
C TYR A 58 28.32 -3.94 15.35
N GLU A 59 28.81 -5.15 15.68
CA GLU A 59 30.08 -5.73 15.18
C GLU A 59 29.90 -7.01 14.36
N ASN A 60 30.31 -7.03 13.07
CA ASN A 60 30.25 -8.19 12.16
C ASN A 60 31.60 -8.93 12.17
N PRO A 61 31.69 -10.10 12.82
CA PRO A 61 32.96 -10.81 12.97
C PRO A 61 33.48 -11.43 11.65
N LEU A 62 32.61 -11.58 10.65
CA LEU A 62 32.92 -12.25 9.38
C LEU A 62 33.55 -11.28 8.36
N THR A 63 33.15 -10.01 8.37
CA THR A 63 33.61 -9.00 7.41
C THR A 63 34.49 -7.90 8.02
N GLN A 64 34.68 -7.92 9.35
CA GLN A 64 35.30 -6.83 10.13
C GLN A 64 34.63 -5.47 9.89
N GLU A 65 33.31 -5.51 9.69
CA GLU A 65 32.47 -4.34 9.49
C GLU A 65 31.63 -4.03 10.73
N TYR A 66 31.39 -2.74 10.99
CA TYR A 66 30.65 -2.25 12.14
C TYR A 66 29.56 -1.27 11.72
N ILE A 67 28.40 -1.29 12.36
CA ILE A 67 27.38 -0.25 12.17
C ILE A 67 27.53 0.79 13.25
N ALA A 68 27.68 2.06 12.87
CA ALA A 68 27.51 3.22 13.74
C ALA A 68 26.12 3.82 13.49
N GLN A 69 25.17 3.55 14.38
CA GLN A 69 23.83 4.15 14.33
C GLN A 69 23.84 5.54 14.94
N LEU A 70 23.26 6.49 14.23
CA LEU A 70 23.18 7.92 14.47
C LEU A 70 21.73 8.26 14.83
N ARG A 71 21.53 9.35 15.57
CA ARG A 71 20.18 9.72 16.05
C ARG A 71 19.33 10.40 14.97
N ASP A 72 19.98 11.11 14.06
CA ASP A 72 19.32 11.88 13.01
C ASP A 72 19.31 11.07 11.72
N TYR A 73 18.23 11.20 10.96
CA TYR A 73 18.08 10.62 9.62
C TYR A 73 18.45 11.69 8.61
N ASP A 74 19.62 11.55 7.98
CA ASP A 74 20.23 12.63 7.20
C ASP A 74 21.04 12.06 6.03
N ALA A 75 21.34 12.88 5.03
CA ALA A 75 22.06 12.44 3.83
C ALA A 75 23.30 11.62 4.20
N LEU A 76 23.44 10.42 3.61
CA LEU A 76 24.56 9.53 3.88
C LEU A 76 25.90 10.23 3.79
N GLU A 77 26.11 11.14 2.84
CA GLU A 77 27.34 11.94 2.73
C GLU A 77 27.60 12.75 3.99
N PHE A 78 26.58 13.42 4.52
CA PHE A 78 26.70 14.17 5.76
C PHE A 78 27.03 13.24 6.92
N GLN A 79 26.37 12.08 7.01
CA GLN A 79 26.62 11.09 8.05
C GLN A 79 28.02 10.46 7.92
N GLU A 80 28.47 10.15 6.70
CA GLU A 80 29.80 9.63 6.42
C GLU A 80 30.88 10.68 6.67
N GLN A 81 30.64 11.95 6.33
CA GLN A 81 31.54 13.06 6.65
C GLN A 81 31.64 13.25 8.17
N LEU A 82 30.49 13.22 8.85
CA LEU A 82 30.39 13.32 10.30
C LEU A 82 31.17 12.18 10.98
N VAL A 83 30.92 10.94 10.60
CA VAL A 83 31.59 9.75 11.14
C VAL A 83 33.07 9.70 10.73
N SER A 84 33.43 10.10 9.51
CA SER A 84 34.83 10.23 9.07
C SER A 84 35.59 11.25 9.92
N SER A 85 34.96 12.38 10.25
CA SER A 85 35.56 13.39 11.12
C SER A 85 35.90 12.80 12.50
N TYR A 86 35.01 11.97 13.07
CA TYR A 86 35.26 11.27 14.33
C TYR A 86 36.37 10.23 14.23
N ILE A 87 36.40 9.43 13.17
CA ILE A 87 37.41 8.40 12.93
C ILE A 87 38.81 9.00 12.78
N SER A 88 38.93 10.08 12.02
CA SER A 88 40.20 10.77 11.76
C SER A 88 40.87 11.31 13.03
N SER A 89 40.10 11.56 14.09
CA SER A 89 40.59 12.05 15.38
C SER A 89 41.14 10.96 16.32
N ALA A 90 40.88 9.67 16.05
CA ALA A 90 40.99 8.60 17.06
C ALA A 90 42.05 7.49 16.80
N ALA A 91 42.66 7.39 15.62
CA ALA A 91 43.54 6.25 15.31
C ALA A 91 44.76 6.59 14.42
N ALA A 92 45.98 6.41 14.95
CA ALA A 92 47.26 6.66 14.24
C ALA A 92 47.97 5.40 13.69
N ASP A 93 47.54 4.17 14.05
CA ASP A 93 48.27 2.93 13.70
C ASP A 93 47.47 1.87 12.90
N PHE A 94 46.19 2.11 12.62
CA PHE A 94 45.28 1.23 11.85
C PHE A 94 44.25 2.14 11.17
N ALA A 95 43.93 1.94 9.89
CA ALA A 95 42.92 2.77 9.21
C ALA A 95 41.53 2.16 9.44
N LEU A 96 40.70 2.81 10.26
CA LEU A 96 39.25 2.63 10.16
C LEU A 96 38.82 3.41 8.92
N GLY A 97 38.13 2.77 7.99
CA GLY A 97 37.52 3.47 6.88
C GLY A 97 36.02 3.24 6.91
N ILE A 98 35.29 4.19 6.36
CA ILE A 98 33.88 3.97 6.06
C ILE A 98 33.83 3.06 4.83
N THR A 99 32.98 2.03 4.88
CA THR A 99 32.62 1.31 3.66
C THR A 99 31.78 2.27 2.82
N GLY A 100 32.44 2.99 1.92
CA GLY A 100 31.78 3.98 1.08
C GLY A 100 30.64 3.32 0.32
N ARG A 101 29.42 3.82 0.53
CA ARG A 101 28.30 3.43 -0.34
C ARG A 101 28.45 4.19 -1.66
N SER A 102 27.70 3.79 -2.69
CA SER A 102 27.86 4.40 -4.03
C SER A 102 27.76 5.93 -3.95
N GLU A 103 28.49 6.63 -4.83
CA GLU A 103 28.52 8.11 -4.85
C GLU A 103 27.12 8.73 -5.03
N PHE A 104 26.16 7.96 -5.52
CA PHE A 104 24.75 8.37 -5.66
C PHE A 104 23.89 8.02 -4.44
N ALA A 105 24.27 7.04 -3.62
CA ALA A 105 23.63 6.76 -2.32
C ALA A 105 23.96 7.83 -1.25
N ARG A 106 24.98 8.66 -1.49
CA ARG A 106 25.41 9.78 -0.64
C ARG A 106 24.32 10.81 -0.34
N GLN A 107 23.37 11.00 -1.26
CA GLN A 107 22.24 11.93 -1.04
C GLN A 107 21.07 11.25 -0.34
N ALA A 108 21.05 9.92 -0.27
CA ALA A 108 19.98 9.18 0.39
C ALA A 108 20.11 9.31 1.91
N PRO A 109 19.04 9.66 2.62
CA PRO A 109 19.10 9.77 4.06
C PRO A 109 19.28 8.39 4.72
N THR A 110 20.07 8.35 5.79
CA THR A 110 20.29 7.15 6.61
C THR A 110 20.50 7.55 8.06
N ASP A 111 20.15 6.65 8.98
CA ASP A 111 20.47 6.76 10.40
C ASP A 111 21.72 5.93 10.76
N PHE A 112 22.48 5.39 9.80
CA PHE A 112 23.69 4.65 10.15
C PHE A 112 24.80 4.68 9.10
N VAL A 113 26.03 4.40 9.54
CA VAL A 113 27.21 4.27 8.69
C VAL A 113 27.87 2.92 8.94
N VAL A 114 28.34 2.28 7.86
CA VAL A 114 29.12 1.04 7.95
C VAL A 114 30.60 1.39 7.99
N LEU A 115 31.30 0.89 9.00
CA LEU A 115 32.72 1.06 9.22
C LEU A 115 33.43 -0.24 8.90
N ARG A 116 34.64 -0.18 8.37
CA ARG A 116 35.50 -1.32 8.09
C ARG A 116 36.90 -1.08 8.60
N ILE A 117 37.54 -2.13 9.08
CA ILE A 117 38.92 -2.07 9.59
C ILE A 117 39.88 -2.47 8.48
N PHE A 118 40.84 -1.61 8.17
CA PHE A 118 41.94 -1.87 7.24
C PHE A 118 43.25 -2.11 7.98
N SER A 119 44.05 -3.06 7.52
CA SER A 119 45.43 -3.24 7.98
C SER A 119 46.37 -2.45 7.06
N CYS A 120 47.26 -1.65 7.65
CA CYS A 120 48.24 -0.86 6.90
C CYS A 120 49.65 -1.39 7.19
N GLU A 121 50.45 -1.64 6.15
CA GLU A 121 51.85 -2.00 6.30
C GLU A 121 52.72 -0.74 6.31
N LEU A 122 53.55 -0.59 7.35
CA LEU A 122 54.58 0.44 7.41
C LEU A 122 55.79 -0.02 6.58
N LYS A 123 56.08 0.65 5.46
CA LYS A 123 57.39 0.52 4.81
C LYS A 123 58.43 1.22 5.68
N ALA A 124 59.26 0.43 6.35
CA ALA A 124 60.46 0.91 7.03
C ALA A 124 61.53 1.24 5.97
N ASP A 125 61.46 2.44 5.39
CA ASP A 125 62.65 3.05 4.80
C ASP A 125 62.64 4.56 5.03
N ALA A 126 63.63 5.01 5.79
CA ALA A 126 63.79 6.39 6.18
C ALA A 126 64.40 7.17 5.01
N THR A 127 63.55 7.81 4.18
CA THR A 127 63.74 9.17 3.64
C THR A 127 62.64 9.49 2.61
N ALA A 128 62.01 10.65 2.79
CA ALA A 128 60.99 11.29 1.95
C ALA A 128 59.57 10.66 1.93
N ALA A 129 58.61 11.40 2.54
CA ALA A 129 57.16 11.37 2.32
C ALA A 129 56.54 10.04 1.79
N SER A 130 56.50 9.00 2.63
CA SER A 130 55.84 7.74 2.29
C SER A 130 54.33 7.80 2.55
N LYS A 131 53.50 7.67 1.50
CA LYS A 131 52.06 7.35 1.64
C LYS A 131 51.91 5.92 2.15
N ASN A 132 51.14 5.73 3.23
CA ASN A 132 50.76 4.41 3.74
C ASN A 132 49.98 3.65 2.65
N VAL A 133 50.33 2.40 2.38
CA VAL A 133 49.54 1.50 1.53
C VAL A 133 48.77 0.58 2.47
N CYS A 134 47.45 0.74 2.51
CA CYS A 134 46.55 -0.05 3.34
C CYS A 134 45.88 -1.11 2.46
N HIS A 135 45.84 -2.35 2.92
CA HIS A 135 45.22 -3.47 2.23
C HIS A 135 43.94 -3.87 3.00
N ALA A 136 42.86 -4.18 2.27
CA ALA A 136 41.74 -4.90 2.86
C ALA A 136 42.25 -6.27 3.33
N SER A 137 41.94 -6.69 4.56
CA SER A 137 42.38 -8.00 5.04
C SER A 137 41.56 -9.13 4.42
N GLU A 138 41.77 -9.39 3.14
CA GLU A 138 41.20 -10.54 2.43
C GLU A 138 42.15 -11.72 2.62
N GLY A 139 41.97 -12.49 3.71
CA GLY A 139 42.90 -13.57 4.03
C GLY A 139 42.38 -14.62 5.00
N ALA A 140 41.91 -15.74 4.42
CA ALA A 140 41.86 -17.10 4.97
C ALA A 140 40.85 -17.41 6.10
N MET A 141 39.64 -17.81 5.69
CA MET A 141 38.67 -18.49 6.55
C MET A 141 38.74 -20.02 6.31
N GLN A 142 39.76 -20.69 6.86
CA GLN A 142 39.68 -22.12 7.14
C GLN A 142 39.89 -22.36 8.64
N ASN A 143 38.87 -22.93 9.26
CA ASN A 143 38.85 -23.52 10.60
C ASN A 143 38.84 -22.55 11.81
N TYR A 144 37.65 -22.07 12.16
CA TYR A 144 37.35 -21.73 13.57
C TYR A 144 36.01 -22.37 13.99
N LYS A 145 36.09 -23.56 14.60
CA LYS A 145 35.01 -24.16 15.40
C LYS A 145 35.16 -23.61 16.83
N GLY A 146 34.53 -22.48 17.11
CA GLY A 146 34.49 -21.88 18.45
C GLY A 146 33.06 -21.58 18.85
N THR A 147 32.47 -22.48 19.65
CA THR A 147 31.16 -22.33 20.29
C THR A 147 31.25 -21.31 21.43
N GLU A 148 30.97 -20.04 21.18
CA GLU A 148 30.55 -19.11 22.24
C GLU A 148 29.20 -18.50 21.87
N GLN A 149 28.17 -18.95 22.60
CA GLN A 149 26.81 -18.42 22.53
C GLN A 149 26.82 -16.98 23.04
N ILE A 150 26.53 -16.02 22.16
CA ILE A 150 26.24 -14.64 22.57
C ILE A 150 24.94 -14.67 23.37
N LYS A 151 25.05 -14.44 24.68
CA LYS A 151 23.91 -14.32 25.59
C LYS A 151 23.14 -13.03 25.27
N ALA A 152 21.85 -13.20 24.94
CA ALA A 152 20.77 -12.22 24.93
C ALA A 152 21.18 -10.74 25.09
N ILE A 153 21.10 -9.98 23.99
CA ILE A 153 21.13 -8.53 24.01
C ILE A 153 19.83 -8.06 24.68
N ARG A 154 19.93 -7.54 25.91
CA ARG A 154 18.79 -6.86 26.57
C ARG A 154 18.61 -5.49 25.94
N VAL A 155 17.48 -5.28 25.28
CA VAL A 155 17.01 -3.95 24.87
C VAL A 155 16.88 -3.05 26.11
N ASN A 156 17.48 -1.86 26.06
CA ASN A 156 17.56 -0.95 27.21
C ASN A 156 16.19 -0.33 27.58
N SER A 157 16.01 -0.08 28.87
CA SER A 157 14.82 0.39 29.59
C SER A 157 14.20 1.73 29.15
N ALA A 158 14.82 2.51 28.25
CA ALA A 158 14.28 3.81 27.84
C ALA A 158 12.96 3.72 27.03
N TYR A 159 12.67 2.55 26.46
CA TYR A 159 11.38 2.25 25.83
C TYR A 159 10.38 1.56 26.80
N ARG A 160 10.70 1.51 28.11
CA ARG A 160 9.83 0.95 29.17
C ARG A 160 9.16 2.05 30.01
N ASN A 161 8.57 3.08 29.41
CA ASN A 161 7.65 3.94 30.17
C ASN A 161 6.36 3.17 30.48
N ILE A 162 6.48 2.19 31.38
CA ILE A 162 5.43 1.30 31.92
C ILE A 162 4.48 2.08 32.86
N ALA A 163 4.87 3.29 33.29
CA ALA A 163 4.13 4.08 34.27
C ALA A 163 2.73 4.54 33.78
N LEU A 164 2.48 4.57 32.47
CA LEU A 164 1.14 4.88 31.91
C LEU A 164 0.24 3.65 31.81
N LEU A 165 0.79 2.44 31.67
CA LEU A 165 0.02 1.19 31.57
C LEU A 165 -0.47 0.67 32.93
N GLU A 166 0.22 0.98 34.03
CA GLU A 166 -0.22 0.57 35.37
C GLU A 166 -1.44 1.35 35.88
N LEU A 167 -1.76 2.51 35.29
CA LEU A 167 -2.92 3.32 35.68
C LEU A 167 -4.23 2.92 34.98
N GLU A 168 -4.18 2.30 33.79
CA GLU A 168 -5.39 1.85 33.06
C GLU A 168 -5.74 0.37 33.30
N GLN A 169 -4.83 -0.45 33.82
CA GLN A 169 -5.10 -1.87 34.14
C GLN A 169 -6.12 -2.09 35.28
N ARG A 170 -6.57 -1.03 35.96
CA ARG A 170 -7.57 -1.15 37.03
C ARG A 170 -9.03 -1.02 36.56
N ASP A 171 -9.31 -0.59 35.33
CA ASP A 171 -10.70 -0.29 34.93
C ASP A 171 -11.25 -1.00 33.67
N GLN A 172 -10.53 -1.92 33.01
CA GLN A 172 -11.07 -2.63 31.83
C GLN A 172 -10.85 -4.14 31.79
N ALA A 173 -11.18 -4.82 32.89
CA ALA A 173 -11.44 -6.27 32.85
C ALA A 173 -12.92 -6.54 32.51
N HIS A 174 -13.36 -6.22 31.28
CA HIS A 174 -14.67 -6.65 30.76
C HIS A 174 -14.59 -7.12 29.30
N LYS A 175 -14.46 -8.45 29.14
CA LYS A 175 -14.88 -9.32 28.02
C LYS A 175 -14.82 -8.76 26.58
N LEU A 176 -13.69 -8.94 25.91
CA LEU A 176 -13.66 -9.30 24.49
C LEU A 176 -13.70 -10.82 24.39
N GLN A 177 -14.92 -11.37 24.29
CA GLN A 177 -15.10 -12.75 23.84
C GLN A 177 -14.95 -12.77 22.32
N THR A 178 -13.84 -13.33 21.84
CA THR A 178 -13.78 -13.88 20.49
C THR A 178 -14.89 -14.93 20.36
N VAL A 179 -15.95 -14.59 19.61
CA VAL A 179 -16.91 -15.55 19.11
C VAL A 179 -16.19 -16.40 18.08
N GLY A 180 -15.62 -17.52 18.52
CA GLY A 180 -15.33 -18.63 17.64
C GLY A 180 -16.64 -19.10 17.03
N SER A 181 -16.89 -18.77 15.77
CA SER A 181 -17.98 -19.33 15.00
C SER A 181 -17.75 -20.83 14.84
N LYS A 182 -18.25 -21.62 15.79
CA LYS A 182 -18.51 -23.05 15.55
C LYS A 182 -19.70 -23.15 14.60
N ARG A 183 -19.45 -23.00 13.29
CA ARG A 183 -20.36 -23.57 12.30
C ARG A 183 -20.19 -25.09 12.35
N THR A 184 -21.08 -25.77 13.07
CA THR A 184 -21.35 -27.19 12.83
C THR A 184 -21.97 -27.32 11.44
N MET A 185 -21.14 -27.58 10.43
CA MET A 185 -21.63 -28.11 9.17
C MET A 185 -22.03 -29.57 9.39
N ASN A 186 -23.34 -29.84 9.33
CA ASN A 186 -23.84 -31.19 9.16
C ASN A 186 -23.55 -31.62 7.70
N GLU A 187 -22.48 -32.38 7.49
CA GLU A 187 -22.25 -33.09 6.23
C GLU A 187 -23.23 -34.25 6.06
N PRO A 188 -23.87 -34.44 4.89
CA PRO A 188 -24.46 -35.71 4.53
C PRO A 188 -23.35 -36.69 4.15
N THR A 189 -23.25 -37.79 4.89
CA THR A 189 -22.27 -38.86 4.68
C THR A 189 -22.49 -39.58 3.35
N ARG A 190 -21.80 -39.14 2.29
CA ARG A 190 -21.58 -39.97 1.09
C ARG A 190 -20.32 -40.82 1.32
N LYS A 191 -20.53 -42.10 1.67
CA LYS A 191 -19.46 -43.11 1.64
C LYS A 191 -18.95 -43.27 0.20
N LEU A 192 -17.76 -42.75 -0.09
CA LEU A 192 -17.01 -43.09 -1.28
C LEU A 192 -15.79 -43.93 -0.87
N PHE A 193 -15.88 -45.25 -1.09
CA PHE A 193 -14.69 -46.09 -1.15
C PHE A 193 -13.98 -45.77 -2.47
N GLY A 194 -12.85 -45.07 -2.38
CA GLY A 194 -11.97 -44.76 -3.50
C GLY A 194 -10.57 -44.50 -2.96
N LEU A 195 -9.56 -45.13 -3.58
CA LEU A 195 -8.14 -45.10 -3.21
C LEU A 195 -7.68 -43.67 -2.85
N ARG A 196 -7.14 -43.46 -1.64
CA ARG A 196 -6.41 -42.24 -1.27
C ARG A 196 -5.24 -42.07 -2.23
N LYS A 197 -5.39 -41.21 -3.23
CA LYS A 197 -4.26 -40.64 -3.95
C LYS A 197 -3.62 -39.66 -2.97
N GLU A 198 -2.41 -39.95 -2.49
CA GLU A 198 -1.67 -38.99 -1.67
C GLU A 198 -1.56 -37.68 -2.47
N SER A 199 -1.93 -36.56 -1.86
CA SER A 199 -1.76 -35.25 -2.49
C SER A 199 -0.27 -35.03 -2.76
N PRO A 200 0.10 -34.50 -3.95
CA PRO A 200 1.50 -34.20 -4.26
C PRO A 200 2.08 -33.23 -3.23
N LEU A 201 3.38 -33.34 -2.98
CA LEU A 201 4.07 -32.43 -2.07
C LEU A 201 4.10 -31.03 -2.70
N LEU A 202 4.10 -29.98 -1.86
CA LEU A 202 4.19 -28.58 -2.30
C LEU A 202 5.35 -28.34 -3.30
N VAL A 203 6.47 -29.01 -3.08
CA VAL A 203 7.68 -28.95 -3.93
C VAL A 203 7.41 -29.49 -5.35
N ASP A 204 6.52 -30.47 -5.48
CA ASP A 204 6.14 -31.05 -6.76
C ASP A 204 5.06 -30.19 -7.45
N GLU A 205 4.09 -29.67 -6.69
CA GLU A 205 3.05 -28.74 -7.19
C GLU A 205 3.65 -27.47 -7.82
N LEU A 206 4.73 -26.94 -7.23
CA LEU A 206 5.38 -25.71 -7.70
C LEU A 206 6.51 -25.94 -8.73
N GLY A 207 6.76 -27.18 -9.15
CA GLY A 207 7.83 -27.51 -10.12
C GLY A 207 9.25 -27.36 -9.58
N VAL A 208 9.44 -27.28 -8.26
CA VAL A 208 10.74 -27.06 -7.62
C VAL A 208 11.65 -28.29 -7.70
N ARG A 209 11.07 -29.50 -7.81
CA ARG A 209 11.80 -30.77 -7.85
C ARG A 209 12.92 -30.79 -8.89
N GLU A 210 12.66 -30.26 -10.08
CA GLU A 210 13.62 -30.21 -11.19
C GLU A 210 14.91 -29.46 -10.79
N LEU A 211 14.79 -28.35 -10.08
CA LEU A 211 15.93 -27.56 -9.62
C LEU A 211 16.69 -28.28 -8.50
N TRP A 212 15.99 -28.99 -7.62
CA TRP A 212 16.63 -29.79 -6.57
C TRP A 212 17.44 -30.96 -7.11
N GLU A 213 16.94 -31.64 -8.15
CA GLU A 213 17.65 -32.74 -8.82
C GLU A 213 18.95 -32.26 -9.47
N ARG A 214 18.98 -30.98 -9.86
CA ARG A 214 20.17 -30.28 -10.38
C ARG A 214 21.06 -29.71 -9.28
N GLY A 215 20.68 -29.88 -8.01
CA GLY A 215 21.46 -29.48 -6.85
C GLY A 215 21.18 -28.06 -6.34
N PHE A 216 20.15 -27.36 -6.85
CA PHE A 216 19.77 -26.02 -6.39
C PHE A 216 18.69 -26.10 -5.32
N LYS A 217 19.06 -25.79 -4.08
CA LYS A 217 18.21 -25.96 -2.87
C LYS A 217 18.27 -24.76 -1.92
N GLY A 218 18.80 -23.63 -2.39
CA GLY A 218 18.93 -22.39 -1.60
C GLY A 218 20.27 -22.21 -0.91
N GLN A 219 21.27 -23.03 -1.22
CA GLN A 219 22.58 -23.01 -0.57
C GLN A 219 23.28 -21.65 -0.65
N GLY A 220 23.75 -21.17 0.51
CA GLY A 220 24.47 -19.90 0.63
C GLY A 220 23.61 -18.65 0.48
N VAL A 221 22.28 -18.78 0.55
CA VAL A 221 21.35 -17.64 0.60
C VAL A 221 20.85 -17.44 2.02
N LYS A 222 20.97 -16.23 2.56
CA LYS A 222 20.44 -15.88 3.88
C LYS A 222 19.04 -15.30 3.76
N VAL A 223 18.09 -15.93 4.43
CA VAL A 223 16.68 -15.54 4.45
C VAL A 223 16.29 -15.12 5.86
N GLY A 224 15.83 -13.88 6.02
CA GLY A 224 15.29 -13.34 7.26
C GLY A 224 13.79 -13.52 7.32
N VAL A 225 13.28 -14.14 8.40
CA VAL A 225 11.85 -14.36 8.64
C VAL A 225 11.41 -13.50 9.81
N PHE A 226 10.60 -12.48 9.54
CA PHE A 226 10.07 -11.54 10.53
C PHE A 226 8.64 -11.94 10.85
N ASP A 227 8.44 -12.57 12.01
CA ASP A 227 7.18 -13.23 12.34
C ASP A 227 7.02 -13.46 13.86
N THR A 228 6.17 -14.39 14.29
CA THR A 228 5.94 -14.76 15.69
C THR A 228 7.07 -15.61 16.30
N GLY A 229 8.17 -15.86 15.58
CA GLY A 229 9.34 -16.61 16.06
C GLY A 229 9.42 -18.04 15.52
N LEU A 230 10.17 -18.92 16.20
CA LEU A 230 10.33 -20.32 15.75
C LEU A 230 10.45 -21.33 16.90
N SER A 231 9.50 -22.28 16.98
CA SER A 231 9.48 -23.37 17.97
C SER A 231 10.05 -24.70 17.44
N SER A 232 9.93 -25.00 16.15
CA SER A 232 10.41 -26.26 15.58
C SER A 232 11.94 -26.30 15.41
N LYS A 233 12.49 -27.52 15.31
CA LYS A 233 13.89 -27.76 14.92
C LYS A 233 13.98 -27.84 13.40
N LEU A 234 14.09 -26.68 12.76
CA LEU A 234 14.47 -26.61 11.34
C LEU A 234 15.99 -26.75 11.21
N THR A 235 16.43 -27.33 10.10
CA THR A 235 17.87 -27.37 9.75
C THR A 235 18.29 -26.00 9.23
N ASN A 236 19.57 -25.65 9.39
CA ASN A 236 20.19 -24.42 8.89
C ASN A 236 19.67 -23.08 9.46
N VAL A 237 19.00 -23.10 10.61
CA VAL A 237 18.74 -21.88 11.39
C VAL A 237 20.04 -21.38 12.01
N LYS A 238 20.51 -20.21 11.56
CA LYS A 238 21.74 -19.58 12.07
C LYS A 238 21.48 -18.78 13.33
N GLU A 239 20.35 -18.09 13.39
CA GLU A 239 20.03 -17.20 14.49
C GLU A 239 18.52 -17.12 14.75
N LYS A 240 18.15 -16.99 16.02
CA LYS A 240 16.80 -16.69 16.48
C LYS A 240 16.90 -15.52 17.46
N ILE A 241 16.15 -14.45 17.23
CA ILE A 241 16.28 -13.21 18.00
C ILE A 241 14.88 -12.68 18.29
N ASN A 242 14.71 -12.13 19.49
CA ASN A 242 13.43 -11.63 19.97
C ASN A 242 13.50 -10.11 20.19
N TRP A 243 12.72 -9.35 19.41
CA TRP A 243 12.56 -7.90 19.60
C TRP A 243 11.41 -7.54 20.54
N THR A 244 10.55 -8.51 20.86
CA THR A 244 9.47 -8.29 21.81
C THR A 244 10.00 -8.10 23.23
N HIS A 245 9.16 -7.55 24.10
CA HIS A 245 9.47 -7.41 25.52
C HIS A 245 9.36 -8.74 26.30
N GLU A 246 8.84 -9.80 25.67
CA GLU A 246 8.63 -11.09 26.33
C GLU A 246 9.95 -11.86 26.49
N PRO A 247 10.15 -12.59 27.61
CA PRO A 247 11.42 -13.24 27.90
C PRO A 247 11.67 -14.50 27.05
N LYS A 248 10.64 -15.08 26.45
CA LYS A 248 10.74 -16.35 25.70
C LYS A 248 10.86 -16.07 24.21
N ASN A 249 11.84 -16.70 23.56
CA ASN A 249 12.02 -16.67 22.11
C ASN A 249 11.32 -17.86 21.40
N THR A 250 10.35 -18.48 22.07
CA THR A 250 9.56 -19.59 21.53
C THR A 250 8.35 -19.05 20.80
N ASP A 251 8.04 -19.62 19.65
CA ASP A 251 6.82 -19.29 18.92
C ASP A 251 5.61 -19.91 19.61
N THR A 252 4.88 -19.08 20.34
CA THR A 252 3.65 -19.43 21.07
C THR A 252 2.40 -19.37 20.18
N VAL A 253 2.47 -18.67 19.04
CA VAL A 253 1.36 -18.52 18.09
C VAL A 253 1.41 -19.62 17.04
N GLY A 254 2.61 -19.99 16.60
CA GLY A 254 2.87 -21.05 15.64
C GLY A 254 2.89 -20.59 14.17
N HIS A 255 2.70 -19.30 13.91
CA HIS A 255 2.68 -18.74 12.54
C HIS A 255 4.11 -18.68 11.97
N GLY A 256 5.06 -18.09 12.69
CA GLY A 256 6.45 -18.00 12.26
C GLY A 256 7.13 -19.36 12.07
N THR A 257 6.75 -20.36 12.88
CA THR A 257 7.20 -21.74 12.69
C THR A 257 6.71 -22.33 11.36
N PHE A 258 5.45 -22.05 11.00
CA PHE A 258 4.90 -22.48 9.73
C PHE A 258 5.61 -21.80 8.55
N VAL A 259 5.73 -20.47 8.61
CA VAL A 259 6.39 -19.65 7.58
C VAL A 259 7.83 -20.09 7.35
N ALA A 260 8.62 -20.22 8.42
CA ALA A 260 9.99 -20.73 8.33
C ALA A 260 10.04 -22.18 7.81
N GLY A 261 9.04 -23.00 8.14
CA GLY A 261 8.90 -24.37 7.65
C GLY A 261 8.60 -24.47 6.16
N VAL A 262 7.79 -23.56 5.59
CA VAL A 262 7.57 -23.49 4.14
C VAL A 262 8.88 -23.18 3.41
N ILE A 263 9.76 -22.36 4.00
CA ILE A 263 11.06 -22.03 3.43
C ILE A 263 12.04 -23.19 3.57
N SER A 264 12.33 -23.65 4.79
CA SER A 264 13.42 -24.61 5.04
C SER A 264 13.02 -25.84 5.87
N GLY A 265 11.75 -26.25 5.79
CA GLY A 265 11.19 -27.45 6.41
C GLY A 265 11.96 -28.72 6.05
N THR A 266 12.13 -29.60 7.04
CA THR A 266 12.92 -30.83 6.91
C THR A 266 12.09 -32.10 7.03
N ASP A 267 10.81 -31.98 7.39
CA ASP A 267 9.89 -33.12 7.46
C ASP A 267 9.57 -33.58 6.04
N SER A 268 9.74 -34.88 5.76
CA SER A 268 9.52 -35.42 4.41
C SER A 268 8.08 -35.29 3.94
N ARG A 269 7.12 -35.08 4.85
CA ARG A 269 5.69 -34.89 4.53
C ARG A 269 5.35 -33.46 4.16
N CYS A 270 6.17 -32.49 4.58
CA CYS A 270 6.04 -31.07 4.25
C CYS A 270 7.45 -30.45 4.11
N PRO A 271 8.23 -30.88 3.11
CA PRO A 271 9.57 -30.36 2.93
C PRO A 271 9.49 -28.89 2.51
N GLY A 272 10.34 -28.05 3.08
CA GLY A 272 10.45 -26.66 2.66
C GLY A 272 11.06 -26.54 1.27
N ILE A 273 10.77 -25.45 0.57
CA ILE A 273 11.16 -25.22 -0.83
C ILE A 273 12.68 -24.99 -0.99
N ALA A 274 13.32 -24.35 -0.02
CA ALA A 274 14.74 -24.03 0.02
C ALA A 274 15.41 -24.62 1.29
N PRO A 275 15.53 -25.96 1.39
CA PRO A 275 15.99 -26.63 2.62
C PRO A 275 17.46 -26.34 2.97
N GLU A 276 18.26 -25.84 2.03
CA GLU A 276 19.66 -25.49 2.24
C GLU A 276 19.90 -23.98 2.43
N ALA A 277 18.84 -23.18 2.48
CA ALA A 277 18.92 -21.76 2.83
C ALA A 277 19.31 -21.54 4.31
N GLU A 278 19.99 -20.44 4.58
CA GLU A 278 20.39 -20.04 5.92
C GLU A 278 19.30 -19.16 6.54
N LEU A 279 18.59 -19.67 7.56
CA LEU A 279 17.50 -18.91 8.18
C LEU A 279 17.96 -18.05 9.36
N PHE A 280 17.48 -16.81 9.37
CA PHE A 280 17.54 -15.87 10.50
C PHE A 280 16.11 -15.54 10.91
N VAL A 281 15.72 -15.92 12.13
CA VAL A 281 14.34 -15.73 12.60
C VAL A 281 14.28 -14.56 13.57
N PHE A 282 13.44 -13.59 13.23
CA PHE A 282 13.17 -12.37 13.97
C PHE A 282 11.77 -12.48 14.57
N ARG A 283 11.66 -12.62 15.89
CA ARG A 283 10.37 -12.58 16.58
C ARG A 283 9.96 -11.12 16.78
N MET A 284 8.94 -10.72 16.03
CA MET A 284 8.37 -9.37 15.97
C MET A 284 7.03 -9.26 16.70
N PHE A 285 6.36 -10.39 16.98
CA PHE A 285 5.04 -10.40 17.61
C PHE A 285 5.08 -11.06 19.00
N THR A 286 4.37 -10.44 19.94
CA THR A 286 4.13 -11.03 21.27
C THR A 286 3.19 -12.24 21.17
N GLY A 287 2.98 -12.96 22.29
CA GLY A 287 1.96 -14.01 22.36
C GLY A 287 0.53 -13.50 22.13
N GLU A 288 0.30 -12.20 22.37
CA GLU A 288 -0.96 -11.49 22.12
C GLU A 288 -1.03 -10.87 20.71
N GLN A 289 -0.05 -11.17 19.84
CA GLN A 289 0.04 -10.67 18.46
C GLN A 289 0.21 -9.14 18.36
N LEU A 290 0.79 -8.52 19.39
CA LEU A 290 1.19 -7.11 19.35
C LEU A 290 2.57 -6.96 18.71
N SER A 291 2.73 -5.94 17.88
CA SER A 291 3.99 -5.56 17.25
C SER A 291 4.07 -4.03 17.10
N PHE A 292 5.28 -3.50 16.96
CA PHE A 292 5.51 -2.05 16.86
C PHE A 292 6.45 -1.75 15.69
N THR A 293 6.20 -0.68 14.93
CA THR A 293 7.09 -0.20 13.86
C THR A 293 8.53 -0.05 14.36
N SER A 294 8.72 0.47 15.57
CA SER A 294 10.07 0.65 16.15
C SER A 294 10.87 -0.65 16.27
N TRP A 295 10.21 -1.80 16.47
CA TRP A 295 10.88 -3.10 16.47
C TRP A 295 11.35 -3.46 15.08
N TYR A 296 10.52 -3.24 14.05
CA TYR A 296 10.91 -3.48 12.66
C TYR A 296 12.09 -2.62 12.25
N LEU A 297 12.12 -1.33 12.58
CA LEU A 297 13.23 -0.44 12.23
C LEU A 297 14.57 -0.95 12.81
N ASP A 298 14.60 -1.37 14.08
CA ASP A 298 15.82 -1.92 14.70
C ASP A 298 16.18 -3.31 14.13
N ALA A 299 15.18 -4.16 13.88
CA ALA A 299 15.37 -5.47 13.26
C ALA A 299 15.87 -5.37 11.81
N PHE A 300 15.42 -4.39 11.04
CA PHE A 300 15.90 -4.07 9.70
C PHE A 300 17.36 -3.63 9.71
N ASN A 301 17.75 -2.75 10.64
CA ASN A 301 19.15 -2.40 10.85
C ASN A 301 20.01 -3.65 11.16
N TYR A 302 19.47 -4.59 11.95
CA TYR A 302 20.14 -5.86 12.23
C TYR A 302 20.18 -6.82 11.02
N ALA A 303 19.17 -6.82 10.17
CA ALA A 303 19.17 -7.60 8.94
C ALA A 303 20.24 -7.11 7.95
N LEU A 304 20.36 -5.79 7.78
CA LEU A 304 21.45 -5.14 7.03
C LEU A 304 22.80 -5.55 7.58
N PHE A 305 22.95 -5.46 8.90
CA PHE A 305 24.16 -5.85 9.62
C PHE A 305 24.59 -7.30 9.36
N LYS A 306 23.64 -8.24 9.32
CA LYS A 306 23.90 -9.66 9.02
C LYS A 306 24.11 -9.96 7.54
N GLY A 307 23.87 -8.97 6.68
CA GLY A 307 23.86 -9.11 5.24
C GLY A 307 22.80 -10.13 4.82
N ILE A 308 21.58 -10.03 5.34
CA ILE A 308 20.43 -10.80 4.85
C ILE A 308 20.17 -10.41 3.40
N GLN A 309 19.83 -11.38 2.53
CA GLN A 309 19.56 -11.08 1.11
C GLN A 309 18.08 -11.15 0.76
N VAL A 310 17.31 -12.00 1.44
CA VAL A 310 15.85 -12.09 1.23
C VAL A 310 15.16 -11.88 2.57
N LEU A 311 14.23 -10.92 2.62
CA LEU A 311 13.37 -10.67 3.77
C LEU A 311 11.96 -11.13 3.49
N ASN A 312 11.44 -12.01 4.35
CA ASN A 312 10.07 -12.47 4.31
C ASN A 312 9.24 -11.75 5.38
N LEU A 313 8.25 -10.97 4.93
CA LEU A 313 7.24 -10.30 5.74
C LEU A 313 5.88 -10.98 5.47
N SER A 314 5.57 -12.02 6.24
CA SER A 314 4.28 -12.73 6.15
C SER A 314 3.16 -12.02 6.94
N THR A 315 3.38 -10.76 7.29
CA THR A 315 2.50 -9.89 8.07
C THR A 315 2.59 -8.49 7.48
N GLY A 316 1.51 -7.73 7.57
CA GLY A 316 1.42 -6.34 7.18
C GLY A 316 0.34 -5.65 7.99
N GLY A 317 0.33 -4.32 7.96
CA GLY A 317 -0.70 -3.51 8.63
C GLY A 317 -1.42 -2.61 7.64
N PRO A 318 -2.47 -1.91 8.09
CA PRO A 318 -2.99 -0.76 7.37
C PRO A 318 -1.83 0.19 7.09
N ASP A 319 -1.78 0.70 5.87
CA ASP A 319 -0.79 1.70 5.51
C ASP A 319 -1.24 3.03 6.14
N PHE A 320 -0.41 3.64 6.99
CA PHE A 320 -0.68 4.92 7.67
C PHE A 320 0.27 6.03 7.20
N GLN A 321 0.86 5.89 6.00
CA GLN A 321 1.96 6.74 5.53
C GLN A 321 3.10 6.86 6.57
N ASP A 322 3.49 5.74 7.19
CA ASP A 322 4.62 5.69 8.12
C ASP A 322 5.93 5.91 7.35
N LEU A 323 6.24 7.18 7.08
CA LEU A 323 7.41 7.59 6.29
C LEU A 323 8.71 6.98 6.83
N PRO A 324 8.99 6.97 8.14
CA PRO A 324 10.16 6.26 8.68
C PRO A 324 10.24 4.79 8.28
N PHE A 325 9.12 4.07 8.27
CA PHE A 325 9.07 2.67 7.85
C PHE A 325 9.32 2.51 6.35
N VAL A 326 8.63 3.29 5.52
CA VAL A 326 8.77 3.24 4.05
C VAL A 326 10.19 3.63 3.62
N ASP A 327 10.79 4.65 4.24
CA ASP A 327 12.16 5.04 3.93
C ASP A 327 13.18 3.98 4.35
N LYS A 328 12.92 3.24 5.43
CA LYS A 328 13.73 2.08 5.81
C LYS A 328 13.58 0.94 4.80
N VAL A 329 12.38 0.70 4.25
CA VAL A 329 12.14 -0.27 3.17
C VAL A 329 12.98 0.08 1.93
N LYS A 330 13.02 1.35 1.53
CA LYS A 330 13.89 1.83 0.45
C LYS A 330 15.35 1.57 0.76
N GLU A 331 15.81 1.87 1.98
CA GLU A 331 17.20 1.62 2.37
C GLU A 331 17.57 0.13 2.29
N LEU A 332 16.68 -0.77 2.71
CA LEU A 332 16.90 -2.22 2.57
C LEU A 332 17.09 -2.61 1.10
N ALA A 333 16.21 -2.14 0.22
CA ALA A 333 16.31 -2.40 -1.21
C ALA A 333 17.58 -1.80 -1.82
N ALA A 334 17.98 -0.59 -1.40
CA ALA A 334 19.24 0.05 -1.82
C ALA A 334 20.49 -0.78 -1.49
N HIS A 335 20.43 -1.54 -0.38
CA HIS A 335 21.47 -2.48 0.05
C HIS A 335 21.37 -3.86 -0.62
N GLY A 336 20.53 -4.01 -1.64
CA GLY A 336 20.37 -5.23 -2.41
C GLY A 336 19.50 -6.29 -1.71
N ILE A 337 18.82 -5.93 -0.62
CA ILE A 337 17.91 -6.85 0.07
C ILE A 337 16.61 -6.94 -0.72
N ILE A 338 16.20 -8.16 -1.06
CA ILE A 338 14.96 -8.44 -1.76
C ILE A 338 13.86 -8.61 -0.70
N LEU A 339 12.91 -7.68 -0.66
CA LEU A 339 11.78 -7.72 0.26
C LEU A 339 10.59 -8.43 -0.39
N VAL A 340 10.04 -9.40 0.32
CA VAL A 340 8.84 -10.14 -0.08
C VAL A 340 7.80 -9.97 1.02
N SER A 341 6.61 -9.50 0.65
CA SER A 341 5.53 -9.27 1.61
C SER A 341 4.21 -9.87 1.14
N ALA A 342 3.46 -10.44 2.06
CA ALA A 342 2.07 -10.83 1.83
C ALA A 342 1.21 -9.57 1.63
N VAL A 343 0.26 -9.59 0.68
CA VAL A 343 -0.59 -8.42 0.39
C VAL A 343 -1.76 -8.19 1.36
N GLY A 344 -1.99 -9.12 2.28
CA GLY A 344 -3.14 -9.07 3.20
C GLY A 344 -4.17 -10.15 2.92
N ASN A 345 -5.11 -10.32 3.85
CA ASN A 345 -6.16 -11.34 3.79
C ASN A 345 -7.57 -10.74 3.82
N ASP A 346 -7.70 -9.47 3.42
CA ASP A 346 -8.95 -8.70 3.46
C ASP A 346 -9.69 -8.77 2.10
N GLY A 347 -9.35 -9.75 1.26
CA GLY A 347 -10.12 -10.08 0.08
C GLY A 347 -11.52 -10.60 0.46
N PRO A 348 -12.51 -10.50 -0.45
CA PRO A 348 -12.40 -10.17 -1.87
C PRO A 348 -12.39 -8.65 -2.17
N HIS A 349 -12.25 -7.82 -1.13
CA HIS A 349 -12.30 -6.37 -1.21
C HIS A 349 -11.08 -5.77 -1.94
N TYR A 350 -11.31 -4.61 -2.54
CA TYR A 350 -10.32 -3.86 -3.32
C TYR A 350 -9.83 -2.64 -2.54
N GLY A 351 -8.58 -2.25 -2.77
CA GLY A 351 -7.96 -1.10 -2.06
C GLY A 351 -7.40 -1.44 -0.68
N LEU A 352 -7.50 -2.70 -0.23
CA LEU A 352 -7.10 -3.15 1.11
C LEU A 352 -5.75 -3.91 1.11
N LEU A 353 -4.78 -3.39 0.37
CA LEU A 353 -3.42 -3.92 0.37
C LEU A 353 -2.70 -3.52 1.66
N SER A 354 -1.99 -4.47 2.28
CA SER A 354 -1.20 -4.17 3.49
C SER A 354 0.15 -3.52 3.17
N ASN A 355 0.61 -2.62 4.04
CA ASN A 355 1.99 -2.13 4.02
C ASN A 355 2.95 -3.16 4.63
N PRO A 356 4.15 -3.39 4.05
CA PRO A 356 4.76 -2.69 2.91
C PRO A 356 4.54 -3.37 1.55
N ALA A 357 3.59 -4.29 1.41
CA ALA A 357 3.38 -5.04 0.18
C ALA A 357 2.92 -4.16 -1.00
N ASP A 358 2.32 -3.02 -0.68
CA ASP A 358 1.91 -1.95 -1.60
C ASP A 358 3.07 -1.08 -2.11
N GLN A 359 4.25 -1.13 -1.48
CA GLN A 359 5.44 -0.35 -1.87
C GLN A 359 6.08 -0.90 -3.15
N VAL A 360 6.74 -0.02 -3.91
CA VAL A 360 7.28 -0.37 -5.24
C VAL A 360 8.50 -1.28 -5.17
N GLU A 361 9.31 -1.09 -4.13
CA GLU A 361 10.53 -1.83 -3.83
C GLU A 361 10.24 -3.25 -3.35
N VAL A 362 9.04 -3.48 -2.80
CA VAL A 362 8.63 -4.75 -2.23
C VAL A 362 7.94 -5.60 -3.31
N ILE A 363 8.21 -6.90 -3.27
CA ILE A 363 7.47 -7.88 -4.07
C ILE A 363 6.24 -8.30 -3.26
N GLY A 364 5.10 -7.68 -3.58
CA GLY A 364 3.81 -7.96 -2.96
C GLY A 364 3.19 -9.22 -3.56
N VAL A 365 2.93 -10.21 -2.72
CA VAL A 365 2.49 -11.55 -3.15
C VAL A 365 1.05 -11.81 -2.73
N GLY A 366 0.18 -11.98 -3.73
CA GLY A 366 -1.20 -12.42 -3.54
C GLY A 366 -1.35 -13.94 -3.59
N GLY A 367 -2.59 -14.40 -3.39
CA GLY A 367 -2.89 -15.81 -3.19
C GLY A 367 -3.77 -16.44 -4.26
N VAL A 368 -3.42 -17.65 -4.68
CA VAL A 368 -4.29 -18.54 -5.47
C VAL A 368 -4.58 -19.85 -4.75
N THR A 369 -5.66 -20.50 -5.15
CA THR A 369 -6.02 -21.87 -4.78
C THR A 369 -5.24 -22.87 -5.64
N LYS A 370 -5.31 -24.16 -5.31
CA LYS A 370 -4.68 -25.24 -6.11
C LYS A 370 -5.22 -25.35 -7.53
N ASP A 371 -6.43 -24.86 -7.76
CA ASP A 371 -7.09 -24.85 -9.07
C ASP A 371 -6.77 -23.58 -9.88
N ASN A 372 -5.78 -22.78 -9.45
CA ASN A 372 -5.38 -21.51 -10.06
C ASN A 372 -6.53 -20.48 -10.11
N ALA A 373 -7.44 -20.51 -9.13
CA ALA A 373 -8.36 -19.42 -8.87
C ALA A 373 -7.73 -18.44 -7.87
N ILE A 374 -8.01 -17.14 -7.98
CA ILE A 374 -7.63 -16.17 -6.94
C ILE A 374 -8.31 -16.58 -5.63
N ALA A 375 -7.54 -16.68 -4.56
CA ALA A 375 -8.07 -17.00 -3.24
C ALA A 375 -9.00 -15.87 -2.79
N GLU A 376 -10.18 -16.21 -2.27
CA GLU A 376 -11.21 -15.22 -1.93
C GLU A 376 -10.68 -14.16 -0.95
N PHE A 377 -9.93 -14.59 0.05
CA PHE A 377 -9.29 -13.73 1.05
C PHE A 377 -8.11 -12.91 0.52
N SER A 378 -7.56 -13.17 -0.68
CA SER A 378 -6.40 -12.40 -1.16
C SER A 378 -6.80 -10.95 -1.40
N SER A 379 -6.18 -10.01 -0.66
CA SER A 379 -6.35 -8.58 -0.87
C SER A 379 -5.99 -8.17 -2.31
N ARG A 380 -6.68 -7.15 -2.81
CA ARG A 380 -6.61 -6.72 -4.22
C ARG A 380 -6.26 -5.25 -4.30
N GLY A 381 -5.49 -4.89 -5.32
CA GLY A 381 -5.19 -3.49 -5.59
C GLY A 381 -6.40 -2.74 -6.13
N MET A 382 -6.24 -1.50 -6.57
CA MET A 382 -4.98 -0.74 -6.66
C MET A 382 -4.44 -0.27 -5.30
N THR A 383 -3.23 0.28 -5.29
CA THR A 383 -2.70 0.99 -4.10
C THR A 383 -3.52 2.26 -3.83
N THR A 384 -3.92 2.49 -2.58
CA THR A 384 -4.78 3.62 -2.20
C THR A 384 -3.98 4.87 -1.78
N TRP A 385 -2.78 4.69 -1.22
CA TRP A 385 -1.92 5.81 -0.79
C TRP A 385 -1.50 6.75 -1.93
N GLU A 386 -1.59 6.31 -3.18
CA GLU A 386 -1.25 7.10 -4.38
C GLU A 386 -2.44 7.86 -4.97
N LEU A 387 -3.68 7.53 -4.58
CA LEU A 387 -4.90 8.21 -5.06
C LEU A 387 -4.90 9.73 -4.81
N PRO A 388 -4.37 10.29 -3.70
CA PRO A 388 -4.21 11.74 -3.55
C PRO A 388 -3.42 12.43 -4.66
N PHE A 389 -2.57 11.69 -5.37
CA PHE A 389 -1.62 12.22 -6.36
C PHE A 389 -1.95 11.77 -7.78
N GLY A 390 -3.07 11.05 -7.98
CA GLY A 390 -3.51 10.56 -9.29
C GLY A 390 -4.29 9.25 -9.21
N SER A 391 -3.68 8.16 -9.64
CA SER A 391 -4.28 6.81 -9.66
C SER A 391 -3.45 5.84 -8.82
N GLY A 392 -4.07 4.80 -8.29
CA GLY A 392 -3.31 3.70 -7.69
C GLY A 392 -2.51 2.91 -8.71
N ARG A 393 -1.47 2.21 -8.24
CA ARG A 393 -0.66 1.27 -9.00
C ARG A 393 -1.20 -0.15 -8.94
N VAL A 394 -0.79 -0.93 -9.93
CA VAL A 394 -1.05 -2.36 -9.99
C VAL A 394 -0.29 -3.09 -8.89
N LYS A 395 -1.05 -3.72 -7.99
CA LYS A 395 -0.62 -4.68 -6.97
C LYS A 395 -1.74 -5.74 -6.80
N PRO A 396 -1.45 -7.00 -6.41
CA PRO A 396 -0.14 -7.57 -6.13
C PRO A 396 0.80 -7.54 -7.34
N ASP A 397 2.10 -7.77 -7.12
CA ASP A 397 3.04 -7.91 -8.24
C ASP A 397 2.86 -9.29 -8.91
N ILE A 398 2.69 -10.33 -8.09
CA ILE A 398 2.57 -11.73 -8.51
C ILE A 398 1.70 -12.50 -7.52
N VAL A 399 1.14 -13.64 -7.93
CA VAL A 399 0.39 -14.54 -7.05
C VAL A 399 1.02 -15.94 -6.98
N THR A 400 0.84 -16.64 -5.87
CA THR A 400 1.21 -18.06 -5.75
C THR A 400 0.27 -18.76 -4.75
N LEU A 401 0.47 -20.05 -4.51
CA LEU A 401 -0.41 -20.83 -3.66
C LEU A 401 -0.57 -20.17 -2.28
N ALA A 402 -1.81 -20.03 -1.83
CA ALA A 402 -2.16 -19.45 -0.53
C ALA A 402 -3.14 -20.30 0.26
N GLU A 403 -3.89 -21.17 -0.40
CA GLU A 403 -4.88 -22.02 0.24
C GLU A 403 -4.34 -23.44 0.40
N ASP A 404 -4.64 -24.03 1.57
CA ASP A 404 -4.26 -25.39 1.91
C ASP A 404 -2.76 -25.68 1.76
N VAL A 405 -1.91 -24.72 2.15
CA VAL A 405 -0.46 -24.84 2.08
C VAL A 405 0.06 -25.68 3.25
N PRO A 406 0.78 -26.80 2.99
CA PRO A 406 1.38 -27.59 4.06
C PRO A 406 2.69 -26.94 4.54
N GLY A 407 2.90 -26.90 5.85
CA GLY A 407 4.10 -26.36 6.48
C GLY A 407 4.33 -26.92 7.88
N ALA A 408 5.40 -26.48 8.55
CA ALA A 408 5.78 -27.02 9.85
C ALA A 408 4.80 -26.60 10.96
N ASP A 409 4.53 -27.52 11.89
CA ASP A 409 3.75 -27.21 13.09
C ASP A 409 4.67 -26.88 14.28
N ALA A 410 4.24 -25.95 15.14
CA ALA A 410 4.92 -25.59 16.37
C ALA A 410 4.95 -26.74 17.39
N SER A 411 3.93 -27.60 17.39
CA SER A 411 3.90 -28.86 18.16
C SER A 411 4.81 -29.95 17.60
N GLY A 412 5.33 -29.77 16.39
CA GLY A 412 6.04 -30.79 15.61
C GLY A 412 5.16 -31.49 14.57
N GLY A 413 5.78 -31.92 13.47
CA GLY A 413 5.08 -32.46 12.30
C GLY A 413 4.66 -31.38 11.32
N CYS A 414 3.60 -31.66 10.56
CA CYS A 414 3.08 -30.79 9.50
C CYS A 414 1.67 -30.34 9.82
N LYS A 415 1.34 -29.08 9.51
CA LYS A 415 0.00 -28.53 9.50
C LYS A 415 -0.28 -27.85 8.16
N VAL A 416 -1.54 -27.53 7.93
CA VAL A 416 -2.00 -26.80 6.75
C VAL A 416 -2.54 -25.45 7.20
N LEU A 417 -2.16 -24.37 6.52
CA LEU A 417 -2.73 -23.03 6.73
C LEU A 417 -3.12 -22.41 5.39
N SER A 418 -4.09 -21.49 5.46
CA SER A 418 -4.52 -20.66 4.34
C SER A 418 -4.31 -19.18 4.67
N GLY A 419 -3.78 -18.43 3.71
CA GLY A 419 -3.47 -17.01 3.83
C GLY A 419 -2.37 -16.58 2.87
N THR A 420 -2.34 -15.31 2.46
CA THR A 420 -1.22 -14.74 1.68
C THR A 420 0.10 -14.78 2.47
N SER A 421 0.02 -14.93 3.80
CA SER A 421 1.15 -15.23 4.68
C SER A 421 1.86 -16.56 4.37
N ALA A 422 1.19 -17.48 3.67
CA ALA A 422 1.78 -18.71 3.11
C ALA A 422 2.40 -18.49 1.72
N SER A 423 1.93 -17.51 0.96
CA SER A 423 2.46 -17.16 -0.38
C SER A 423 3.81 -16.43 -0.30
N ALA A 424 3.97 -15.50 0.64
CA ALA A 424 5.23 -14.80 0.87
C ALA A 424 6.44 -15.74 1.09
N PRO A 425 6.37 -16.79 1.95
CA PRO A 425 7.49 -17.71 2.15
C PRO A 425 7.71 -18.63 0.96
N ILE A 426 6.67 -18.99 0.20
CA ILE A 426 6.83 -19.71 -1.07
C ILE A 426 7.70 -18.90 -2.02
N LEU A 427 7.40 -17.61 -2.20
CA LEU A 427 8.18 -16.76 -3.09
C LEU A 427 9.60 -16.51 -2.55
N SER A 428 9.75 -16.24 -1.25
CA SER A 428 11.06 -16.06 -0.61
C SER A 428 11.97 -17.28 -0.78
N ALA A 429 11.42 -18.48 -0.63
CA ALA A 429 12.15 -19.73 -0.83
C ALA A 429 12.47 -19.98 -2.31
N SER A 430 11.54 -19.64 -3.21
CA SER A 430 11.77 -19.72 -4.65
C SER A 430 12.93 -18.81 -5.07
N ILE A 431 13.00 -17.59 -4.54
CA ILE A 431 14.12 -16.66 -4.75
C ILE A 431 15.43 -17.29 -4.26
N ALA A 432 15.44 -17.94 -3.09
CA ALA A 432 16.64 -18.60 -2.60
C ALA A 432 17.10 -19.75 -3.52
N VAL A 433 16.17 -20.59 -4.00
CA VAL A 433 16.48 -21.66 -4.96
C VAL A 433 17.03 -21.08 -6.27
N LEU A 434 16.35 -20.09 -6.85
CA LEU A 434 16.78 -19.42 -8.09
C LEU A 434 18.15 -18.77 -7.92
N ALA A 435 18.40 -18.09 -6.80
CA ALA A 435 19.68 -17.45 -6.54
C ALA A 435 20.83 -18.45 -6.37
N SER A 436 20.56 -19.65 -5.84
CA SER A 436 21.56 -20.70 -5.73
C SER A 436 22.07 -21.24 -7.08
N MET A 437 21.41 -20.90 -8.19
CA MET A 437 21.85 -21.23 -9.55
C MET A 437 23.07 -20.41 -10.00
N ILE A 438 23.31 -19.25 -9.38
CA ILE A 438 24.45 -18.39 -9.67
C ILE A 438 25.54 -18.60 -8.61
N PRO A 439 26.83 -18.66 -9.00
CA PRO A 439 27.95 -18.68 -8.06
C PRO A 439 27.91 -17.53 -7.06
N VAL A 440 28.34 -17.76 -5.83
CA VAL A 440 28.18 -16.84 -4.69
C VAL A 440 28.78 -15.46 -4.98
N GLU A 441 29.89 -15.44 -5.71
CA GLU A 441 30.69 -14.25 -6.03
C GLU A 441 29.95 -13.28 -6.95
N GLU A 442 29.10 -13.80 -7.86
CA GLU A 442 28.41 -13.01 -8.89
C GLU A 442 26.90 -12.89 -8.64
N ARG A 443 26.38 -13.70 -7.72
CA ARG A 443 24.94 -13.88 -7.45
C ARG A 443 24.20 -12.57 -7.29
N TRP A 444 24.63 -11.74 -6.35
CA TRP A 444 23.90 -10.55 -5.94
C TRP A 444 24.22 -9.30 -6.79
N ASN A 445 25.26 -9.38 -7.63
CA ASN A 445 25.49 -8.39 -8.69
C ASN A 445 24.44 -8.55 -9.80
N LEU A 446 24.04 -9.80 -10.09
CA LEU A 446 23.06 -10.13 -11.12
C LEU A 446 21.62 -10.20 -10.62
N LEU A 447 21.40 -10.67 -9.39
CA LEU A 447 20.08 -10.93 -8.80
C LEU A 447 19.78 -9.92 -7.69
N ASN A 448 19.83 -8.64 -8.04
CA ASN A 448 19.42 -7.54 -7.16
C ASN A 448 17.87 -7.42 -7.10
N PRO A 449 17.32 -6.53 -6.26
CA PRO A 449 15.87 -6.38 -6.12
C PRO A 449 15.11 -6.18 -7.43
N ALA A 450 15.58 -5.29 -8.31
CA ALA A 450 14.91 -5.05 -9.59
C ALA A 450 15.04 -6.22 -10.56
N SER A 451 16.22 -6.85 -10.70
CA SER A 451 16.38 -7.97 -11.64
C SER A 451 15.63 -9.22 -11.18
N MET A 452 15.60 -9.50 -9.87
CA MET A 452 14.80 -10.61 -9.35
C MET A 452 13.31 -10.35 -9.54
N LYS A 453 12.81 -9.16 -9.21
CA LYS A 453 11.40 -8.78 -9.44
C LYS A 453 11.07 -8.91 -10.94
N GLN A 454 11.90 -8.39 -11.82
CA GLN A 454 11.75 -8.52 -13.27
C GLN A 454 11.65 -9.99 -13.72
N ILE A 455 12.58 -10.86 -13.30
CA ILE A 455 12.58 -12.28 -13.66
C ILE A 455 11.28 -12.97 -13.22
N LEU A 456 10.84 -12.73 -11.99
CA LEU A 456 9.64 -13.33 -11.44
C LEU A 456 8.39 -12.88 -12.19
N LEU A 457 8.28 -11.59 -12.51
CA LEU A 457 7.16 -11.05 -13.26
C LEU A 457 7.16 -11.61 -14.69
N GLU A 458 8.23 -11.43 -15.46
CA GLU A 458 8.28 -11.82 -16.87
C GLU A 458 8.11 -13.33 -17.10
N SER A 459 8.37 -14.15 -16.08
CA SER A 459 8.22 -15.61 -16.16
C SER A 459 6.87 -16.14 -15.64
N ALA A 460 6.03 -15.31 -15.05
CA ALA A 460 4.75 -15.69 -14.47
C ALA A 460 3.73 -16.21 -15.52
N ASP A 461 2.89 -17.15 -15.11
CA ASP A 461 1.77 -17.65 -15.91
C ASP A 461 0.52 -16.82 -15.68
N LYS A 462 0.06 -16.13 -16.73
CA LYS A 462 -1.14 -15.30 -16.66
C LYS A 462 -2.39 -16.18 -16.54
N LEU A 463 -3.23 -15.89 -15.54
CA LEU A 463 -4.57 -16.43 -15.45
C LEU A 463 -5.47 -15.77 -16.50
N GLU A 464 -6.37 -16.55 -17.10
CA GLU A 464 -7.36 -16.01 -18.02
C GLU A 464 -8.36 -15.11 -17.27
N ALA A 465 -8.40 -13.84 -17.66
CA ALA A 465 -9.35 -12.87 -17.17
C ALA A 465 -10.74 -13.16 -17.75
N ARG A 466 -11.77 -13.14 -16.91
CA ARG A 466 -13.14 -13.50 -17.33
C ARG A 466 -14.20 -12.70 -16.59
N TYR A 467 -15.40 -12.66 -17.17
CA TYR A 467 -16.61 -12.31 -16.44
C TYR A 467 -17.16 -13.56 -15.77
N ASP A 468 -17.53 -13.49 -14.50
CA ASP A 468 -18.28 -14.56 -13.84
C ASP A 468 -19.79 -14.45 -14.11
N SER A 469 -20.56 -15.39 -13.55
CA SER A 469 -22.03 -15.45 -13.72
C SER A 469 -22.77 -14.22 -13.19
N GLU A 470 -22.12 -13.39 -12.38
CA GLU A 470 -22.68 -12.16 -11.82
C GLU A 470 -22.16 -10.90 -12.53
N HIS A 471 -21.50 -11.07 -13.69
CA HIS A 471 -20.81 -10.00 -14.43
C HIS A 471 -19.68 -9.33 -13.64
N LEU A 472 -19.16 -9.98 -12.60
CA LEU A 472 -17.95 -9.50 -11.93
C LEU A 472 -16.74 -9.86 -12.78
N VAL A 473 -15.83 -8.90 -12.89
CA VAL A 473 -14.55 -9.11 -13.56
C VAL A 473 -13.63 -9.87 -12.62
N ARG A 474 -13.10 -11.01 -13.08
CA ARG A 474 -12.21 -11.90 -12.32
C ARG A 474 -10.89 -12.09 -13.05
N ASN A 475 -9.85 -12.38 -12.28
CA ASN A 475 -8.48 -12.59 -12.73
C ASN A 475 -7.96 -11.41 -13.57
N HIS A 476 -8.34 -10.19 -13.26
CA HIS A 476 -7.74 -9.02 -13.92
C HIS A 476 -6.45 -8.59 -13.20
N ILE A 477 -5.77 -7.59 -13.75
CA ILE A 477 -4.40 -7.25 -13.34
C ILE A 477 -4.25 -6.84 -11.86
N PHE A 478 -5.30 -6.28 -11.22
CA PHE A 478 -5.26 -5.91 -9.80
C PHE A 478 -5.61 -7.06 -8.84
N GLU A 479 -6.01 -8.23 -9.35
CA GLU A 479 -6.16 -9.46 -8.55
C GLU A 479 -4.92 -10.36 -8.67
N GLN A 480 -4.42 -10.57 -9.88
CA GLN A 480 -3.35 -11.52 -10.16
C GLN A 480 -1.95 -10.91 -10.33
N GLY A 481 -1.84 -9.57 -10.41
CA GLY A 481 -0.61 -8.91 -10.80
C GLY A 481 -0.18 -9.32 -12.21
N ASN A 482 1.08 -9.76 -12.35
CA ASN A 482 1.57 -10.29 -13.62
C ASN A 482 1.26 -11.78 -13.85
N GLY A 483 0.67 -12.47 -12.87
CA GLY A 483 0.25 -13.87 -12.97
C GLY A 483 0.75 -14.77 -11.83
N VAL A 484 0.59 -16.07 -12.01
CA VAL A 484 1.02 -17.12 -11.06
C VAL A 484 2.51 -17.38 -11.20
N LEU A 485 3.21 -17.48 -10.07
CA LEU A 485 4.62 -17.86 -10.01
C LEU A 485 4.89 -19.17 -10.78
N ASN A 486 5.79 -19.12 -11.76
CA ASN A 486 6.31 -20.29 -12.45
C ASN A 486 7.83 -20.41 -12.23
N ILE A 487 8.23 -21.26 -11.29
CA ILE A 487 9.62 -21.40 -10.86
C ILE A 487 10.49 -22.00 -11.97
N SER A 488 9.96 -22.93 -12.78
CA SER A 488 10.71 -23.51 -13.90
C SER A 488 11.03 -22.47 -14.97
N LYS A 489 10.07 -21.62 -15.37
CA LYS A 489 10.30 -20.52 -16.31
C LYS A 489 11.24 -19.47 -15.73
N ALA A 490 11.11 -19.15 -14.44
CA ALA A 490 12.04 -18.26 -13.74
C ALA A 490 13.48 -18.83 -13.74
N GLY A 491 13.64 -20.13 -13.49
CA GLY A 491 14.93 -20.81 -13.53
C GLY A 491 15.57 -20.73 -14.92
N GLN A 492 14.79 -20.96 -15.98
CA GLN A 492 15.26 -20.78 -17.37
C GLN A 492 15.67 -19.33 -17.66
N ALA A 493 14.98 -18.34 -17.09
CA ALA A 493 15.36 -16.94 -17.23
C ALA A 493 16.69 -16.63 -16.52
N VAL A 494 16.89 -17.16 -15.30
CA VAL A 494 18.17 -17.07 -14.56
C VAL A 494 19.31 -17.71 -15.34
N GLU A 495 19.11 -18.89 -15.94
CA GLU A 495 20.11 -19.55 -16.78
C GLU A 495 20.49 -18.72 -18.00
N LYS A 496 19.50 -18.17 -18.70
CA LYS A 496 19.74 -17.30 -19.85
C LYS A 496 20.49 -16.04 -19.45
N LEU A 497 20.16 -15.45 -18.30
CA LEU A 497 20.86 -14.30 -17.75
C LEU A 497 22.33 -14.65 -17.45
N TRP A 498 22.57 -15.78 -16.79
CA TRP A 498 23.91 -16.27 -16.46
C TRP A 498 24.76 -16.55 -17.70
N ALA A 499 24.20 -17.26 -18.70
CA ALA A 499 24.90 -17.57 -19.94
C ALA A 499 25.29 -16.29 -20.70
N ARG A 500 24.39 -15.29 -20.73
CA ARG A 500 24.68 -13.97 -21.32
C ARG A 500 25.79 -13.26 -20.56
N TYR A 501 25.77 -13.32 -19.22
CA TYR A 501 26.80 -12.71 -18.39
C TYR A 501 28.17 -13.32 -18.66
N GLN A 502 28.28 -14.65 -18.65
CA GLN A 502 29.52 -15.37 -18.95
C GLN A 502 30.06 -15.04 -20.35
N THR A 503 29.17 -14.99 -21.34
CA THR A 503 29.54 -14.63 -22.72
C THR A 503 30.10 -13.21 -22.77
N ALA A 504 29.46 -12.28 -22.07
CA ALA A 504 29.84 -10.89 -22.08
C ALA A 504 31.16 -10.64 -21.31
N GLN A 505 31.38 -11.34 -20.18
CA GLN A 505 32.67 -11.35 -19.46
C GLN A 505 33.83 -11.81 -20.36
N ASN A 506 33.62 -12.82 -21.21
CA ASN A 506 34.64 -13.33 -22.12
C ASN A 506 35.01 -12.34 -23.25
N VAL A 507 34.15 -11.35 -23.53
CA VAL A 507 34.36 -10.34 -24.58
C VAL A 507 34.98 -9.05 -24.02
N THR A 508 34.64 -8.67 -22.78
CA THR A 508 35.24 -7.54 -22.06
C THR A 508 36.64 -7.90 -21.55
N ARG A 509 37.62 -6.99 -21.68
CA ARG A 509 38.98 -7.23 -21.14
C ARG A 509 38.91 -7.41 -19.61
N PRO A 510 39.71 -8.33 -19.01
CA PRO A 510 39.75 -8.53 -17.57
C PRO A 510 40.21 -7.30 -16.75
N ASP A 511 40.76 -6.26 -17.39
CA ASP A 511 41.21 -5.01 -16.74
C ASP A 511 40.16 -3.87 -16.77
N SER A 512 38.92 -4.11 -17.19
CA SER A 512 37.85 -3.07 -17.12
C SER A 512 36.89 -3.34 -15.96
N ASP A 513 36.77 -2.40 -15.03
CA ASP A 513 35.79 -2.38 -13.91
C ASP A 513 34.32 -2.29 -14.37
N VAL A 514 34.02 -2.58 -15.64
CA VAL A 514 32.69 -2.43 -16.26
C VAL A 514 32.01 -3.79 -16.28
N VAL A 515 31.03 -3.99 -15.38
CA VAL A 515 30.15 -5.17 -15.37
C VAL A 515 29.45 -5.29 -16.73
N PRO A 516 29.51 -6.45 -17.41
CA PRO A 516 28.93 -6.61 -18.73
C PRO A 516 27.41 -6.38 -18.72
N THR A 517 26.92 -5.45 -19.53
CA THR A 517 25.51 -5.03 -19.49
C THR A 517 24.55 -6.00 -20.15
N VAL A 518 24.14 -7.00 -19.38
CA VAL A 518 23.09 -7.96 -19.74
C VAL A 518 21.71 -7.56 -19.20
N LEU A 519 21.69 -6.77 -18.12
CA LEU A 519 20.50 -6.23 -17.47
C LEU A 519 20.02 -4.97 -18.20
N LYS A 520 18.70 -4.83 -18.35
CA LYS A 520 18.03 -3.70 -18.99
C LYS A 520 16.82 -3.27 -18.18
N PRO A 521 16.49 -1.97 -18.15
CA PRO A 521 15.26 -1.50 -17.54
C PRO A 521 14.01 -2.14 -18.14
N SER A 522 12.99 -2.33 -17.32
CA SER A 522 11.66 -2.82 -17.71
C SER A 522 10.56 -2.07 -16.96
N SER A 523 9.31 -2.28 -17.37
CA SER A 523 8.14 -1.73 -16.70
C SER A 523 7.16 -2.81 -16.28
N PHE A 524 6.38 -2.52 -15.24
CA PHE A 524 5.18 -3.24 -14.89
C PHE A 524 3.99 -2.27 -14.76
N PRO A 525 2.90 -2.47 -15.52
CA PRO A 525 2.74 -3.44 -16.61
C PRO A 525 3.77 -3.28 -17.75
N ASP A 526 3.99 -4.34 -18.53
CA ASP A 526 4.91 -4.34 -19.69
C ASP A 526 4.35 -3.55 -20.89
N ARG A 527 3.03 -3.34 -20.91
CA ARG A 527 2.28 -2.58 -21.91
C ARG A 527 0.98 -2.03 -21.30
N ILE A 528 0.46 -0.95 -21.86
CA ILE A 528 -0.87 -0.42 -21.55
C ILE A 528 -1.78 -0.73 -22.73
N ASP A 529 -2.56 -1.81 -22.64
CA ASP A 529 -3.50 -2.22 -23.68
C ASP A 529 -4.94 -2.14 -23.15
N LEU A 530 -5.64 -1.07 -23.53
CA LEU A 530 -7.04 -0.84 -23.14
C LEU A 530 -8.04 -1.64 -23.99
N THR A 531 -7.56 -2.40 -24.98
CA THR A 531 -8.39 -3.33 -25.76
C THR A 531 -8.41 -4.74 -25.16
N ASP A 532 -7.47 -5.02 -24.24
CA ASP A 532 -7.34 -6.30 -23.54
C ASP A 532 -8.33 -6.38 -22.36
N CYS A 533 -9.59 -6.62 -22.70
CA CYS A 533 -10.69 -6.73 -21.76
C CYS A 533 -11.09 -8.20 -21.54
N PRO A 534 -11.21 -8.70 -20.29
CA PRO A 534 -11.27 -7.92 -19.04
C PRO A 534 -9.95 -7.85 -18.25
N ARG A 535 -8.80 -8.20 -18.85
CA ARG A 535 -7.52 -8.23 -18.11
C ARG A 535 -7.09 -6.87 -17.60
N MET A 536 -7.22 -5.82 -18.42
CA MET A 536 -6.82 -4.45 -18.09
C MET A 536 -7.94 -3.66 -17.40
N TRP A 537 -8.87 -4.34 -16.73
CA TRP A 537 -9.86 -3.68 -15.88
C TRP A 537 -9.14 -2.81 -14.83
N PRO A 538 -9.64 -1.60 -14.53
CA PRO A 538 -10.90 -0.99 -15.02
C PRO A 538 -10.76 -0.25 -16.35
N TYR A 539 -9.52 0.01 -16.80
CA TYR A 539 -9.21 0.90 -17.91
C TYR A 539 -9.74 0.44 -19.28
N CYS A 540 -9.99 -0.86 -19.47
CA CYS A 540 -10.53 -1.40 -20.71
C CYS A 540 -12.06 -1.40 -20.82
N LEU A 541 -12.80 -1.05 -19.75
CA LEU A 541 -14.27 -1.08 -19.76
C LEU A 541 -14.91 0.08 -20.52
N GLN A 542 -14.24 1.24 -20.58
CA GLN A 542 -14.72 2.39 -21.34
C GLN A 542 -13.65 2.89 -22.32
N PRO A 543 -14.02 3.20 -23.58
CA PRO A 543 -13.11 3.83 -24.52
C PRO A 543 -12.85 5.31 -24.16
N LEU A 544 -11.76 5.86 -24.70
CA LEU A 544 -11.46 7.29 -24.54
C LEU A 544 -12.09 8.13 -25.64
N TYR A 545 -12.27 9.42 -25.35
CA TYR A 545 -12.87 10.38 -26.27
C TYR A 545 -12.36 11.79 -25.99
N HIS A 546 -12.55 12.70 -26.95
CA HIS A 546 -12.13 14.09 -26.79
C HIS A 546 -12.94 14.80 -25.71
N SER A 547 -12.33 15.73 -24.97
CA SER A 547 -12.92 16.49 -23.85
C SER A 547 -13.16 15.72 -22.56
N ALA A 548 -12.81 14.42 -22.50
CA ALA A 548 -12.71 13.68 -21.25
C ALA A 548 -11.48 14.14 -20.44
N LEU A 549 -11.54 14.04 -19.11
CA LEU A 549 -10.39 14.15 -18.23
C LEU A 549 -9.31 13.13 -18.64
N PRO A 550 -8.01 13.48 -18.51
CA PRO A 550 -6.93 12.58 -18.85
C PRO A 550 -7.02 11.25 -18.08
N LEU A 551 -6.99 10.13 -18.79
CA LEU A 551 -6.87 8.83 -18.14
C LEU A 551 -5.46 8.68 -17.57
N MET A 552 -5.35 8.34 -16.29
CA MET A 552 -4.08 8.13 -15.60
C MET A 552 -3.78 6.65 -15.43
N VAL A 553 -2.57 6.23 -15.78
CA VAL A 553 -2.06 4.88 -15.48
C VAL A 553 -0.67 5.03 -14.88
N ASN A 554 -0.46 4.44 -13.69
CA ASN A 554 0.84 4.43 -13.05
C ASN A 554 1.64 3.18 -13.41
N LEU A 555 2.88 3.41 -13.85
CA LEU A 555 3.85 2.37 -14.21
C LEU A 555 4.91 2.24 -13.14
N THR A 556 5.28 1.00 -12.81
CA THR A 556 6.48 0.69 -12.04
C THR A 556 7.64 0.49 -13.00
N ILE A 557 8.70 1.27 -12.87
CA ILE A 557 9.94 1.10 -13.63
C ILE A 557 10.94 0.35 -12.76
N MET A 558 11.53 -0.70 -13.32
CA MET A 558 12.57 -1.52 -12.69
C MET A 558 13.89 -1.28 -13.41
N ASN A 559 14.92 -0.84 -12.68
CA ASN A 559 16.25 -0.58 -13.19
C ASN A 559 17.27 -1.55 -12.59
N PRO A 560 17.42 -2.77 -13.15
CA PRO A 560 18.32 -3.78 -12.63
C PRO A 560 19.81 -3.43 -12.81
N SER A 561 20.14 -2.45 -13.65
CA SER A 561 21.53 -2.12 -14.01
C SER A 561 22.28 -1.33 -12.94
N SER A 562 21.58 -0.62 -12.06
CA SER A 562 22.17 0.26 -11.04
C SER A 562 21.15 0.58 -9.96
N VAL A 563 21.64 0.80 -8.74
CA VAL A 563 20.82 1.24 -7.61
C VAL A 563 20.15 2.59 -7.90
N VAL A 564 20.86 3.50 -8.57
CA VAL A 564 20.32 4.79 -9.05
C VAL A 564 20.33 4.82 -10.56
N GLY A 565 19.20 5.21 -11.16
CA GLY A 565 19.09 5.61 -12.57
C GLY A 565 18.60 7.05 -12.69
N THR A 566 18.99 7.77 -13.74
CA THR A 566 18.53 9.16 -13.98
C THR A 566 17.65 9.22 -15.22
N ILE A 567 16.55 9.97 -15.13
CA ILE A 567 15.66 10.29 -16.26
C ILE A 567 15.88 11.77 -16.62
N LYS A 568 16.78 12.04 -17.57
CA LYS A 568 17.11 13.43 -17.96
C LYS A 568 16.01 14.14 -18.73
N LYS A 569 15.18 13.38 -19.44
CA LYS A 569 14.08 13.89 -20.26
C LYS A 569 12.82 13.10 -19.93
N PRO A 570 11.66 13.77 -19.84
CA PRO A 570 10.39 13.07 -19.72
C PRO A 570 10.23 12.04 -20.85
N PRO A 571 9.59 10.89 -20.57
CA PRO A 571 9.28 9.89 -21.57
C PRO A 571 8.64 10.50 -22.83
N GLN A 572 9.10 10.05 -24.01
CA GLN A 572 8.69 10.59 -25.30
C GLN A 572 7.64 9.69 -25.95
N TRP A 573 6.55 10.30 -26.42
CA TRP A 573 5.53 9.58 -27.18
C TRP A 573 5.96 9.38 -28.64
N ILE A 574 5.94 8.12 -29.08
CA ILE A 574 6.18 7.72 -30.47
C ILE A 574 4.85 7.27 -31.06
N ASN A 575 4.37 7.99 -32.07
CA ASN A 575 3.14 7.64 -32.75
C ASN A 575 3.29 6.30 -33.49
N GLY A 576 2.37 5.38 -33.24
CA GLY A 576 2.11 4.23 -34.10
C GLY A 576 0.91 4.50 -35.00
N ASN A 577 0.10 3.47 -35.24
CA ASN A 577 -1.13 3.58 -36.03
C ASN A 577 -2.14 4.50 -35.33
N ASN A 578 -2.62 5.56 -35.99
CA ASN A 578 -3.55 6.55 -35.43
C ASN A 578 -3.08 7.22 -34.12
N GLY A 579 -1.82 7.02 -33.72
CA GLY A 579 -1.26 7.52 -32.44
C GLY A 579 -1.18 9.04 -32.39
N GLU A 580 -1.21 9.71 -33.54
CA GLU A 580 -1.25 11.17 -33.64
C GLU A 580 -2.54 11.77 -33.10
N HIS A 581 -3.60 10.98 -32.91
CA HIS A 581 -4.86 11.39 -32.27
C HIS A 581 -4.75 11.50 -30.74
N LEU A 582 -3.72 10.91 -30.14
CA LEU A 582 -3.47 10.94 -28.71
C LEU A 582 -2.51 12.08 -28.32
N ALA A 583 -2.77 12.70 -27.19
CA ALA A 583 -1.83 13.54 -26.47
C ALA A 583 -1.43 12.79 -25.20
N ILE A 584 -0.16 12.37 -25.14
CA ILE A 584 0.40 11.67 -24.00
C ILE A 584 1.32 12.61 -23.25
N SER A 585 1.06 12.81 -21.97
CA SER A 585 1.99 13.49 -21.06
C SER A 585 2.38 12.54 -19.92
N THR A 586 3.48 12.85 -19.24
CA THR A 586 4.00 12.00 -18.17
C THR A 586 4.50 12.82 -16.99
N THR A 587 4.36 12.24 -15.80
CA THR A 587 5.08 12.64 -14.60
C THR A 587 6.12 11.56 -14.32
N SER A 588 7.37 11.96 -14.18
CA SER A 588 8.46 11.04 -13.88
C SER A 588 9.41 11.70 -12.87
N PRO A 589 9.91 10.95 -11.87
CA PRO A 589 10.95 11.45 -11.00
C PRO A 589 12.22 11.70 -11.82
N SER A 590 13.05 12.64 -11.39
CA SER A 590 14.37 12.86 -12.00
C SER A 590 15.31 11.68 -11.78
N ALA A 591 15.08 10.91 -10.71
CA ALA A 591 15.86 9.74 -10.34
C ALA A 591 14.96 8.51 -10.06
N ILE A 592 15.44 7.35 -10.51
CA ILE A 592 14.94 6.02 -10.15
C ILE A 592 15.79 5.57 -8.95
N TRP A 593 15.17 5.45 -7.78
CA TRP A 593 15.84 5.11 -6.54
C TRP A 593 14.89 4.49 -5.50
N PRO A 594 15.28 3.39 -4.84
CA PRO A 594 16.42 2.51 -5.13
C PRO A 594 16.00 1.40 -6.09
N TYR A 595 16.68 1.29 -7.24
CA TYR A 595 16.36 0.38 -8.35
C TYR A 595 14.98 0.56 -8.99
N PHE A 596 14.03 1.18 -8.31
CA PHE A 596 12.64 1.34 -8.75
C PHE A 596 12.25 2.80 -8.90
N GLY A 597 11.28 3.06 -9.76
CA GLY A 597 10.69 4.38 -9.95
C GLY A 597 9.24 4.26 -10.40
N SER A 598 8.48 5.35 -10.29
CA SER A 598 7.11 5.42 -10.79
C SER A 598 7.01 6.41 -11.94
N ILE A 599 6.20 6.11 -12.94
CA ILE A 599 5.85 7.05 -14.00
C ILE A 599 4.33 7.11 -14.10
N GLY A 600 3.77 8.30 -13.91
CA GLY A 600 2.36 8.56 -14.21
C GLY A 600 2.22 8.87 -15.70
N VAL A 601 1.37 8.12 -16.40
CA VAL A 601 1.07 8.32 -17.81
C VAL A 601 -0.34 8.89 -17.93
N PHE A 602 -0.44 10.05 -18.57
CA PHE A 602 -1.70 10.79 -18.77
C PHE A 602 -2.07 10.72 -20.25
N ILE A 603 -3.24 10.18 -20.53
CA ILE A 603 -3.71 9.86 -21.87
C ILE A 603 -4.91 10.73 -22.20
N GLU A 604 -4.78 11.59 -23.20
CA GLU A 604 -5.83 12.46 -23.71
C GLU A 604 -6.10 12.23 -25.20
N VAL A 605 -7.34 12.49 -25.62
CA VAL A 605 -7.73 12.48 -27.05
C VAL A 605 -7.79 13.92 -27.57
N LYS A 606 -7.01 14.20 -28.61
CA LYS A 606 -6.93 15.53 -29.22
C LYS A 606 -8.24 15.94 -29.89
N GLU A 607 -8.49 17.24 -29.95
CA GLU A 607 -9.68 17.83 -30.59
C GLU A 607 -9.91 17.36 -32.04
N LYS A 608 -8.84 17.24 -32.84
CA LYS A 608 -8.94 16.71 -34.22
C LYS A 608 -9.52 15.29 -34.32
N ALA A 609 -9.56 14.55 -33.21
CA ALA A 609 -10.09 13.21 -33.11
C ALA A 609 -11.48 13.17 -32.46
N ALA A 610 -12.14 14.32 -32.24
CA ALA A 610 -13.43 14.39 -31.55
C ALA A 610 -14.56 13.59 -32.22
N ALA A 611 -14.46 13.37 -33.53
CA ALA A 611 -15.38 12.55 -34.33
C ALA A 611 -14.75 11.23 -34.82
N PHE A 612 -13.55 10.90 -34.37
CA PHE A 612 -12.84 9.68 -34.76
C PHE A 612 -13.36 8.47 -33.98
N GLU A 613 -13.43 7.33 -34.65
CA GLU A 613 -13.72 6.03 -34.04
C GLU A 613 -12.69 5.01 -34.53
N GLY A 614 -12.01 4.35 -33.62
CA GLY A 614 -11.00 3.35 -33.97
C GLY A 614 -9.98 3.09 -32.86
N ILE A 615 -8.95 2.32 -33.21
CA ILE A 615 -7.83 2.01 -32.31
C ILE A 615 -6.66 2.93 -32.63
N ALA A 616 -6.09 3.54 -31.58
CA ALA A 616 -4.86 4.32 -31.62
C ALA A 616 -3.75 3.60 -30.86
N GLU A 617 -2.58 3.55 -31.48
CA GLU A 617 -1.41 2.79 -31.03
C GLU A 617 -0.15 3.66 -31.05
N GLY A 618 0.81 3.28 -30.22
CA GLY A 618 2.16 3.83 -30.24
C GLY A 618 3.00 3.29 -29.10
N SER A 619 4.07 3.99 -28.76
CA SER A 619 4.95 3.56 -27.67
C SER A 619 5.52 4.75 -26.91
N LEU A 620 5.60 4.60 -25.60
CA LEU A 620 6.29 5.52 -24.72
C LEU A 620 7.76 5.12 -24.64
N ARG A 621 8.66 6.02 -25.05
CA ARG A 621 10.11 5.83 -25.02
C ARG A 621 10.70 6.50 -23.79
N LEU A 622 11.31 5.71 -22.92
CA LEU A 622 12.04 6.15 -21.75
C LEU A 622 13.53 5.87 -21.93
N GLU A 623 14.37 6.86 -21.62
CA GLU A 623 15.82 6.72 -21.57
C GLU A 623 16.28 6.78 -20.10
N VAL A 624 16.89 5.70 -19.61
CA VAL A 624 17.42 5.59 -18.25
C VAL A 624 18.94 5.63 -18.31
N GLU A 625 19.53 6.65 -17.69
CA GLU A 625 20.98 6.81 -17.59
C GLU A 625 21.52 6.19 -16.31
N ASN A 626 22.46 5.28 -16.48
CA ASN A 626 23.16 4.53 -15.44
C ASN A 626 24.66 4.88 -15.53
N GLY A 627 25.04 6.00 -14.91
CA GLY A 627 26.39 6.54 -15.04
C GLY A 627 26.70 6.99 -16.47
N ILE A 628 27.60 6.28 -17.17
CA ILE A 628 28.01 6.63 -18.55
C ILE A 628 27.07 5.98 -19.60
N LYS A 629 26.26 5.00 -19.21
CA LYS A 629 25.42 4.24 -20.12
C LYS A 629 23.99 4.77 -20.13
N VAL A 630 23.38 4.83 -21.31
CA VAL A 630 21.95 5.12 -21.47
C VAL A 630 21.27 3.88 -22.02
N ASP A 631 20.30 3.35 -21.28
CA ASP A 631 19.43 2.26 -21.71
C ASP A 631 18.08 2.82 -22.16
N GLU A 632 17.51 2.22 -23.19
CA GLU A 632 16.19 2.59 -23.73
C GLU A 632 15.15 1.54 -23.37
N LEU A 633 13.99 2.00 -22.92
CA LEU A 633 12.79 1.21 -22.65
C LEU A 633 11.64 1.74 -23.52
N LEU A 634 10.97 0.83 -24.25
CA LEU A 634 9.79 1.11 -25.05
C LEU A 634 8.58 0.41 -24.43
N ILE A 635 7.53 1.18 -24.11
CA ILE A 635 6.32 0.69 -23.47
C ILE A 635 5.16 0.87 -24.47
N PRO A 636 4.59 -0.20 -25.04
CA PRO A 636 3.51 -0.10 -26.00
C PRO A 636 2.20 0.40 -25.36
N LEU A 637 1.49 1.27 -26.06
CA LEU A 637 0.16 1.76 -25.70
C LEU A 637 -0.83 1.43 -26.83
N THR A 638 -1.97 0.83 -26.49
CA THR A 638 -3.09 0.54 -27.41
C THR A 638 -4.39 1.01 -26.77
N ILE A 639 -5.11 1.92 -27.43
CA ILE A 639 -6.27 2.62 -26.87
C ILE A 639 -7.42 2.63 -27.88
N LYS A 640 -8.64 2.34 -27.43
CA LYS A 640 -9.86 2.53 -28.22
C LYS A 640 -10.38 3.96 -28.06
N ILE A 641 -10.57 4.66 -29.18
CA ILE A 641 -11.14 6.01 -29.25
C ILE A 641 -12.54 5.94 -29.87
N ILE A 642 -13.47 6.72 -29.32
CA ILE A 642 -14.81 6.94 -29.87
C ILE A 642 -15.11 8.43 -30.04
N PRO A 643 -16.17 8.79 -30.81
CA PRO A 643 -16.68 10.14 -30.84
C PRO A 643 -17.14 10.61 -29.46
N THR A 644 -17.04 11.91 -29.21
CA THR A 644 -17.42 12.53 -27.92
C THR A 644 -18.87 12.19 -27.57
N PRO A 645 -19.14 11.47 -26.45
CA PRO A 645 -20.49 11.17 -26.00
C PRO A 645 -21.27 12.44 -25.66
N PRO A 646 -22.60 12.42 -25.80
CA PRO A 646 -23.43 13.54 -25.37
C PRO A 646 -23.38 13.69 -23.84
N ALA A 647 -23.51 14.93 -23.34
CA ALA A 647 -23.42 15.23 -21.90
C ALA A 647 -24.27 14.31 -20.99
N PRO A 648 -25.54 13.95 -21.32
CA PRO A 648 -26.34 13.04 -20.49
C PRO A 648 -25.79 11.60 -20.33
N LYS A 649 -24.76 11.23 -21.10
CA LYS A 649 -24.05 9.95 -20.96
C LYS A 649 -22.75 10.08 -20.16
N ARG A 650 -22.36 11.29 -19.77
CA ARG A 650 -21.11 11.60 -19.06
C ARG A 650 -21.40 11.90 -17.60
N ILE A 651 -20.79 11.14 -16.71
CA ILE A 651 -20.88 11.29 -15.26
C ILE A 651 -19.52 11.74 -14.74
N LEU A 652 -19.50 12.82 -13.97
CA LEU A 652 -18.31 13.24 -13.22
C LEU A 652 -18.43 12.70 -11.78
N TRP A 653 -17.56 11.76 -11.42
CA TRP A 653 -17.39 11.30 -10.04
C TRP A 653 -16.45 12.24 -9.31
N ASP A 654 -16.87 12.71 -8.14
CA ASP A 654 -16.06 13.54 -7.27
C ASP A 654 -15.17 12.72 -6.34
N GLN A 655 -13.93 12.42 -6.77
CA GLN A 655 -12.94 11.73 -5.93
C GLN A 655 -12.21 12.68 -4.98
N PHE A 656 -12.27 13.99 -5.23
CA PHE A 656 -11.44 14.97 -4.53
C PHE A 656 -11.86 15.13 -3.07
N HIS A 657 -13.15 14.99 -2.78
CA HIS A 657 -13.74 15.14 -1.46
C HIS A 657 -13.92 13.83 -0.67
N ASN A 658 -13.59 12.69 -1.28
CA ASN A 658 -13.48 11.41 -0.59
C ASN A 658 -12.17 11.34 0.22
N ILE A 659 -12.10 10.43 1.20
CA ILE A 659 -10.86 10.04 1.86
C ILE A 659 -10.24 8.89 1.06
N PRO A 660 -9.24 9.17 0.20
CA PRO A 660 -8.58 8.11 -0.56
C PRO A 660 -7.79 7.14 0.32
N TYR A 661 -7.50 7.54 1.56
CA TYR A 661 -6.52 6.89 2.41
C TYR A 661 -6.59 7.41 3.86
N PRO A 662 -6.60 6.54 4.88
CA PRO A 662 -6.78 6.96 6.27
C PRO A 662 -5.53 7.70 6.78
N SER A 663 -5.65 9.02 6.90
CA SER A 663 -4.65 9.87 7.56
C SER A 663 -5.11 10.30 8.97
N ALA A 664 -6.35 9.98 9.31
CA ALA A 664 -7.04 10.25 10.56
C ALA A 664 -8.11 9.18 10.80
N PHE A 665 -8.75 9.18 11.98
CA PHE A 665 -9.81 8.23 12.30
C PHE A 665 -11.12 8.68 11.67
N VAL A 666 -11.49 8.04 10.57
CA VAL A 666 -12.84 8.08 9.99
C VAL A 666 -13.53 6.77 10.32
N PRO A 667 -14.65 6.81 11.06
CA PRO A 667 -15.43 5.63 11.37
C PRO A 667 -15.95 4.95 10.10
N ARG A 668 -16.28 3.68 10.22
CA ARG A 668 -17.04 2.94 9.20
C ARG A 668 -18.40 3.59 8.91
N ASP A 669 -18.85 3.44 7.68
CA ASP A 669 -20.16 3.95 7.23
C ASP A 669 -21.29 3.12 7.83
N ASN A 670 -21.16 1.79 7.77
CA ASN A 670 -22.12 0.91 8.42
C ASN A 670 -21.78 0.64 9.89
N LEU A 671 -22.45 1.34 10.82
CA LEU A 671 -22.28 1.18 12.26
C LEU A 671 -22.58 -0.24 12.79
N GLU A 672 -23.37 -1.06 12.08
CA GLU A 672 -23.63 -2.46 12.46
C GLU A 672 -22.49 -3.42 12.07
N ASN A 673 -21.57 -3.00 11.19
CA ASN A 673 -20.42 -3.81 10.79
C ASN A 673 -19.34 -3.81 11.88
N GLN A 674 -19.31 -4.85 12.71
CA GLN A 674 -18.34 -4.96 13.81
C GLN A 674 -16.92 -5.39 13.38
N HIS A 675 -16.72 -5.73 12.10
CA HIS A 675 -15.43 -6.25 11.61
C HIS A 675 -14.55 -5.15 11.05
N ASP A 676 -15.14 -4.07 10.56
CA ASP A 676 -14.43 -2.86 10.16
C ASP A 676 -14.50 -1.83 11.29
N LEU A 677 -13.36 -1.23 11.63
CA LEU A 677 -13.29 -0.18 12.66
C LEU A 677 -13.20 1.21 12.04
N MET A 678 -12.72 1.30 10.80
CA MET A 678 -12.46 2.55 10.08
C MET A 678 -12.83 2.36 8.62
N ASP A 679 -13.23 3.42 7.95
CA ASP A 679 -13.22 3.43 6.50
C ASP A 679 -11.77 3.59 5.99
N VAL A 680 -11.34 2.60 5.20
CA VAL A 680 -9.98 2.44 4.69
C VAL A 680 -9.97 1.95 3.24
N ALA A 681 -11.14 1.82 2.61
CA ALA A 681 -11.25 1.30 1.24
C ALA A 681 -10.99 2.37 0.17
N GLY A 682 -10.93 3.63 0.59
CA GLY A 682 -10.48 4.77 -0.21
C GLY A 682 -11.58 5.43 -1.07
N ASP A 683 -12.83 5.00 -0.92
CA ASP A 683 -14.03 5.53 -1.61
C ASP A 683 -13.80 5.85 -3.07
N HIS A 684 -13.28 4.86 -3.79
CA HIS A 684 -12.92 5.02 -5.18
C HIS A 684 -13.82 4.14 -6.06
N PRO A 685 -14.21 4.60 -7.27
CA PRO A 685 -14.94 3.80 -8.25
C PRO A 685 -14.26 2.49 -8.67
N HIS A 686 -13.03 2.24 -8.23
CA HIS A 686 -12.24 1.06 -8.57
C HIS A 686 -11.83 0.26 -7.31
N THR A 687 -12.28 0.69 -6.12
CA THR A 687 -12.10 -0.01 -4.84
C THR A 687 -13.45 -0.50 -4.31
N ASN A 688 -13.98 0.03 -3.22
CA ASN A 688 -15.29 -0.34 -2.66
C ASN A 688 -16.47 -0.04 -3.59
N TYR A 689 -16.38 0.97 -4.45
CA TYR A 689 -17.43 1.30 -5.43
C TYR A 689 -17.27 0.61 -6.80
N HIS A 690 -16.40 -0.40 -6.92
CA HIS A 690 -16.08 -1.06 -8.20
C HIS A 690 -17.27 -1.70 -8.92
N GLN A 691 -18.27 -2.18 -8.16
CA GLN A 691 -19.47 -2.78 -8.76
C GLN A 691 -20.42 -1.72 -9.31
N MET A 692 -20.49 -0.55 -8.67
CA MET A 692 -21.21 0.60 -9.21
C MET A 692 -20.56 1.06 -10.52
N TRP A 693 -19.23 1.14 -10.58
CA TRP A 693 -18.51 1.44 -11.82
C TRP A 693 -18.85 0.45 -12.96
N ASN A 694 -18.81 -0.85 -12.68
CA ASN A 694 -19.18 -1.89 -13.66
C ASN A 694 -20.64 -1.75 -14.12
N PHE A 695 -21.54 -1.43 -13.19
CA PHE A 695 -22.95 -1.18 -13.50
C PHE A 695 -23.14 0.03 -14.41
N LEU A 696 -22.53 1.18 -14.08
CA LEU A 696 -22.67 2.42 -14.84
C LEU A 696 -22.09 2.29 -16.26
N THR A 697 -20.90 1.70 -16.37
CA THR A 697 -20.26 1.44 -17.67
C THR A 697 -21.06 0.43 -18.50
N GLY A 698 -21.65 -0.60 -17.86
CA GLY A 698 -22.57 -1.55 -18.48
C GLY A 698 -23.87 -0.93 -19.01
N GLU A 699 -24.38 0.11 -18.37
CA GLU A 699 -25.53 0.92 -18.83
C GLU A 699 -25.14 1.96 -19.92
N GLY A 700 -23.86 1.96 -20.31
CA GLY A 700 -23.30 2.82 -21.36
C GLY A 700 -23.10 4.27 -20.92
N PHE A 701 -22.86 4.51 -19.63
CA PHE A 701 -22.34 5.78 -19.14
C PHE A 701 -20.81 5.81 -19.19
N PHE A 702 -20.27 7.01 -19.32
CA PHE A 702 -18.83 7.29 -19.25
C PHE A 702 -18.58 8.00 -17.94
N VAL A 703 -17.86 7.35 -17.05
CA VAL A 703 -17.58 7.88 -15.71
C VAL A 703 -16.16 8.44 -15.70
N GLU A 704 -16.03 9.73 -15.41
CA GLU A 704 -14.77 10.44 -15.28
C GLU A 704 -14.51 10.73 -13.81
N ILE A 705 -13.27 10.56 -13.35
CA ILE A 705 -12.88 10.66 -11.94
C ILE A 705 -12.18 12.00 -11.75
N LEU A 706 -12.75 12.86 -10.90
CA LEU A 706 -12.25 14.20 -10.64
C LEU A 706 -11.25 14.19 -9.45
N PRO A 707 -9.95 14.49 -9.67
CA PRO A 707 -8.94 14.45 -8.62
C PRO A 707 -8.58 15.84 -8.05
N PHE A 708 -9.33 16.90 -8.40
CA PHE A 708 -9.07 18.29 -8.01
C PHE A 708 -10.37 19.12 -7.96
N GLU A 709 -10.27 20.38 -7.53
CA GLU A 709 -11.42 21.28 -7.30
C GLU A 709 -12.31 21.55 -8.53
N TYR A 710 -13.64 21.68 -8.34
CA TYR A 710 -14.60 21.94 -9.43
C TYR A 710 -14.35 23.22 -10.22
N SER A 711 -13.81 24.27 -9.58
CA SER A 711 -13.61 25.60 -10.16
C SER A 711 -12.65 25.64 -11.35
N CYS A 712 -12.05 24.51 -11.66
CA CYS A 712 -11.08 24.29 -12.73
C CYS A 712 -11.66 23.65 -13.98
N LEU A 713 -12.94 23.27 -13.95
CA LEU A 713 -13.54 22.44 -14.98
C LEU A 713 -14.83 23.09 -15.50
N ASP A 714 -15.00 23.08 -16.81
CA ASP A 714 -16.30 23.34 -17.42
C ASP A 714 -17.25 22.17 -17.15
N LEU A 715 -18.00 22.28 -16.05
CA LEU A 715 -19.00 21.30 -15.62
C LEU A 715 -20.13 21.12 -16.66
N GLY A 716 -20.36 22.10 -17.55
CA GLY A 716 -21.38 22.02 -18.61
C GLY A 716 -21.17 20.90 -19.63
N LYS A 717 -19.98 20.28 -19.63
CA LYS A 717 -19.66 19.10 -20.43
C LYS A 717 -20.32 17.81 -19.93
N TYR A 718 -20.81 17.80 -18.69
CA TYR A 718 -21.33 16.63 -18.00
C TYR A 718 -22.84 16.72 -17.82
N GLY A 719 -23.51 15.56 -17.84
CA GLY A 719 -24.94 15.47 -17.55
C GLY A 719 -25.19 15.40 -16.05
N VAL A 720 -24.29 14.74 -15.32
CA VAL A 720 -24.40 14.50 -13.88
C VAL A 720 -23.05 14.67 -13.20
N VAL A 721 -23.03 15.43 -12.11
CA VAL A 721 -21.98 15.37 -11.08
C VAL A 721 -22.48 14.47 -9.97
N MET A 722 -21.66 13.49 -9.57
CA MET A 722 -21.98 12.50 -8.55
C MET A 722 -21.03 12.68 -7.37
N VAL A 723 -21.61 13.03 -6.22
CA VAL A 723 -20.94 13.17 -4.92
C VAL A 723 -21.40 12.00 -4.07
N VAL A 724 -20.48 11.13 -3.66
CA VAL A 724 -20.76 9.92 -2.89
C VAL A 724 -19.73 9.86 -1.78
N ASP A 725 -20.18 9.67 -0.54
CA ASP A 725 -19.29 9.65 0.63
C ASP A 725 -18.29 10.81 0.67
N PRO A 726 -18.74 12.07 0.70
CA PRO A 726 -17.81 13.16 0.91
C PRO A 726 -17.44 13.25 2.39
N GLU A 727 -16.16 13.16 2.75
CA GLU A 727 -15.67 13.41 4.11
C GLU A 727 -14.93 14.76 4.24
N GLU A 728 -14.53 15.36 3.13
CA GLU A 728 -13.84 16.66 3.10
C GLU A 728 -14.80 17.85 2.88
N GLU A 729 -14.32 19.06 3.14
CA GLU A 729 -15.06 20.31 2.93
C GLU A 729 -14.98 20.79 1.47
N PHE A 730 -16.02 21.50 1.00
CA PHE A 730 -16.04 22.13 -0.33
C PHE A 730 -15.56 23.57 -0.27
N PHE A 731 -14.65 23.97 -1.16
CA PHE A 731 -14.25 25.38 -1.23
C PHE A 731 -15.37 26.26 -1.78
N ARG A 732 -15.39 27.53 -1.37
CA ARG A 732 -16.39 28.51 -1.83
C ARG A 732 -16.45 28.65 -3.36
N ASP A 733 -15.30 28.64 -4.02
CA ASP A 733 -15.21 28.74 -5.49
C ASP A 733 -15.90 27.54 -6.16
N GLU A 734 -15.79 26.36 -5.56
CA GLU A 734 -16.38 25.11 -6.03
C GLU A 734 -17.89 25.08 -5.86
N ILE A 735 -18.37 25.50 -4.68
CA ILE A 735 -19.80 25.63 -4.40
C ILE A 735 -20.44 26.55 -5.45
N VAL A 736 -19.82 27.71 -5.72
CA VAL A 736 -20.30 28.67 -6.73
C VAL A 736 -20.30 28.05 -8.13
N ALA A 737 -19.21 27.37 -8.52
CA ALA A 737 -19.10 26.74 -9.83
C ALA A 737 -20.16 25.64 -10.04
N LEU A 738 -20.34 24.74 -9.06
CA LEU A 738 -21.34 23.68 -9.13
C LEU A 738 -22.76 24.25 -9.17
N GLN A 739 -23.07 25.21 -8.30
CA GLN A 739 -24.38 25.85 -8.27
C GLN A 739 -24.71 26.55 -9.59
N ALA A 740 -23.74 27.25 -10.19
CA ALA A 740 -23.91 27.88 -11.49
C ALA A 740 -24.17 26.84 -12.58
N ALA A 741 -23.42 25.75 -12.60
CA ALA A 741 -23.61 24.67 -13.56
C ALA A 741 -25.00 24.02 -13.45
N VAL A 742 -25.46 23.79 -12.22
CA VAL A 742 -26.78 23.21 -11.96
C VAL A 742 -27.92 24.18 -12.31
N LYS A 743 -27.78 25.48 -12.03
CA LYS A 743 -28.84 26.48 -12.29
C LYS A 743 -28.90 26.90 -13.77
N TYR A 744 -27.77 26.91 -14.48
CA TYR A 744 -27.65 27.60 -15.77
C TYR A 744 -27.08 26.75 -16.92
N SER A 745 -26.53 25.57 -16.65
CA SER A 745 -25.88 24.72 -17.67
C SER A 745 -26.54 23.35 -17.84
N ASN A 746 -27.73 23.13 -17.27
CA ASN A 746 -28.47 21.86 -17.31
C ASN A 746 -27.64 20.65 -16.79
N VAL A 747 -26.73 20.91 -15.86
CA VAL A 747 -25.97 19.88 -15.15
C VAL A 747 -26.79 19.40 -13.97
N SER A 748 -26.91 18.10 -13.78
CA SER A 748 -27.60 17.53 -12.62
C SER A 748 -26.62 17.12 -11.52
N LEU A 749 -27.11 17.04 -10.29
CA LEU A 749 -26.35 16.65 -9.11
C LEU A 749 -26.99 15.41 -8.49
N ILE A 750 -26.17 14.39 -8.22
CA ILE A 750 -26.55 13.22 -7.42
C ILE A 750 -25.69 13.22 -6.17
N VAL A 751 -26.31 13.18 -4.99
CA VAL A 751 -25.62 13.09 -3.70
C VAL A 751 -26.02 11.80 -2.99
N PHE A 752 -25.04 10.96 -2.70
CA PHE A 752 -25.11 9.89 -1.72
C PHE A 752 -24.27 10.35 -0.53
N ALA A 753 -24.91 10.49 0.62
CA ALA A 753 -24.24 10.83 1.86
C ALA A 753 -24.39 9.68 2.84
N ASP A 754 -23.83 9.84 4.03
CA ASP A 754 -23.90 8.83 5.07
C ASP A 754 -24.24 9.46 6.42
N TRP A 755 -24.12 8.72 7.52
CA TRP A 755 -24.45 9.27 8.83
C TRP A 755 -23.52 10.39 9.30
N TYR A 756 -24.11 11.25 10.14
CA TYR A 756 -23.40 12.20 10.98
C TYR A 756 -24.18 12.44 12.28
N ASP A 757 -23.55 12.27 13.45
CA ASP A 757 -24.12 12.65 14.75
C ASP A 757 -22.98 13.00 15.72
N ASN A 758 -22.88 14.28 16.10
CA ASN A 758 -21.81 14.77 16.98
C ASN A 758 -21.69 13.97 18.29
N ARG A 759 -22.82 13.54 18.87
CA ARG A 759 -22.82 12.81 20.14
C ARG A 759 -22.25 11.40 19.97
N MET A 760 -22.48 10.78 18.81
CA MET A 760 -21.89 9.49 18.49
C MET A 760 -20.39 9.65 18.20
N LEU A 761 -19.98 10.68 17.47
CA LEU A 761 -18.56 10.97 17.24
C LEU A 761 -17.77 11.10 18.55
N ASP A 762 -18.32 11.79 19.56
CA ASP A 762 -17.69 11.93 20.88
C ASP A 762 -17.45 10.60 21.59
N SER A 763 -18.31 9.62 21.30
CA SER A 763 -18.25 8.28 21.89
C SER A 763 -17.25 7.36 21.18
N LEU A 764 -16.84 7.69 19.95
CA LEU A 764 -15.94 6.88 19.13
C LEU A 764 -14.49 7.29 19.36
N GLN A 765 -13.74 6.41 20.04
CA GLN A 765 -12.31 6.58 20.29
C GLN A 765 -11.56 5.29 20.00
N LEU A 766 -10.42 5.41 19.35
CA LEU A 766 -9.51 4.31 19.07
C LEU A 766 -8.16 4.59 19.70
N PHE A 767 -7.64 3.67 20.51
CA PHE A 767 -6.27 3.78 21.02
C PHE A 767 -5.31 3.13 20.02
N ASP A 768 -4.50 3.95 19.36
CA ASP A 768 -3.44 3.45 18.50
C ASP A 768 -2.23 3.07 19.36
N THR A 769 -1.94 1.78 19.39
CA THR A 769 -0.81 1.22 20.12
C THR A 769 0.54 1.57 19.46
N SER A 770 0.55 1.91 18.17
CA SER A 770 1.75 2.28 17.42
C SER A 770 2.23 3.68 17.79
N THR A 771 1.31 4.66 17.82
CA THR A 771 1.61 6.04 18.25
C THR A 771 1.44 6.28 19.75
N LEU A 772 0.88 5.31 20.49
CA LEU A 772 0.52 5.44 21.91
C LEU A 772 -0.42 6.63 22.18
N SER A 773 -1.38 6.86 21.28
CA SER A 773 -2.29 8.01 21.33
C SER A 773 -3.74 7.58 21.12
N LYS A 774 -4.68 8.35 21.68
CA LYS A 774 -6.13 8.17 21.47
C LYS A 774 -6.55 9.01 20.27
N TRP A 775 -7.11 8.36 19.27
CA TRP A 775 -7.65 8.95 18.07
C TRP A 775 -9.16 9.15 18.27
N HIS A 776 -9.66 10.30 17.84
CA HIS A 776 -11.08 10.64 17.89
C HIS A 776 -11.62 10.71 16.47
N ALA A 777 -12.89 10.32 16.30
CA ALA A 777 -13.55 10.41 15.01
C ALA A 777 -13.62 11.88 14.55
N ILE A 778 -13.11 12.15 13.35
CA ILE A 778 -13.06 13.52 12.81
C ILE A 778 -14.38 13.94 12.14
N THR A 779 -15.09 12.97 11.56
CA THR A 779 -16.40 13.11 10.92
C THR A 779 -17.19 11.80 11.06
N GLY A 780 -18.46 11.77 10.65
CA GLY A 780 -19.27 10.55 10.55
C GLY A 780 -18.86 9.67 9.36
N GLY A 781 -19.77 8.84 8.85
CA GLY A 781 -19.55 8.18 7.56
C GLY A 781 -19.44 9.21 6.43
N SER A 782 -20.15 10.34 6.54
CA SER A 782 -19.97 11.48 5.63
C SER A 782 -19.94 12.82 6.39
N ASN A 783 -19.30 13.82 5.80
CA ASN A 783 -19.29 15.21 6.25
C ASN A 783 -20.59 15.93 5.87
N ILE A 784 -21.68 15.53 6.52
CA ILE A 784 -23.01 16.13 6.35
C ILE A 784 -23.03 17.66 6.49
N PRO A 785 -22.30 18.29 7.44
CA PRO A 785 -22.19 19.75 7.50
C PRO A 785 -21.70 20.38 6.17
N ALA A 786 -20.65 19.82 5.56
CA ALA A 786 -20.13 20.31 4.28
C ALA A 786 -21.13 20.07 3.13
N VAL A 787 -21.78 18.90 3.08
CA VAL A 787 -22.83 18.59 2.10
C VAL A 787 -24.01 19.56 2.21
N ASN A 788 -24.42 19.90 3.44
CA ASN A 788 -25.48 20.86 3.68
C ASN A 788 -25.11 22.28 3.23
N GLU A 789 -23.84 22.67 3.35
CA GLU A 789 -23.35 23.95 2.81
C GLU A 789 -23.43 23.97 1.27
N LEU A 790 -23.01 22.88 0.61
CA LEU A 790 -23.08 22.71 -0.85
C LEU A 790 -24.53 22.87 -1.37
N LEU A 791 -25.48 22.26 -0.67
CA LEU A 791 -26.90 22.18 -1.05
C LEU A 791 -27.77 23.35 -0.57
N ARG A 792 -27.20 24.26 0.24
CA ARG A 792 -27.92 25.33 0.93
C ARG A 792 -28.81 26.19 0.02
N ASP A 793 -28.29 26.58 -1.14
CA ASP A 793 -28.96 27.43 -2.13
C ASP A 793 -30.17 26.76 -2.80
N PHE A 794 -30.26 25.44 -2.71
CA PHE A 794 -31.37 24.65 -3.22
C PHE A 794 -32.40 24.32 -2.13
N HIS A 795 -32.18 24.81 -0.90
CA HIS A 795 -33.02 24.54 0.27
C HIS A 795 -33.17 23.05 0.60
N ILE A 796 -32.09 22.27 0.41
CA ILE A 796 -32.01 20.86 0.78
C ILE A 796 -31.04 20.74 1.96
N ALA A 797 -31.41 19.97 2.98
CA ALA A 797 -30.52 19.67 4.10
C ALA A 797 -30.79 18.27 4.69
N PHE A 798 -29.72 17.57 5.04
CA PHE A 798 -29.72 16.37 5.86
C PHE A 798 -29.69 16.72 7.35
N GLY A 799 -30.25 15.83 8.18
CA GLY A 799 -30.21 15.91 9.64
C GLY A 799 -28.95 15.31 10.25
N ASP A 800 -28.88 15.39 11.58
CA ASP A 800 -27.78 14.91 12.43
C ASP A 800 -28.15 13.62 13.21
N GLY A 801 -29.21 12.93 12.78
CA GLY A 801 -29.69 11.71 13.39
C GLY A 801 -29.52 10.52 12.46
N VAL A 802 -29.15 9.38 13.04
CA VAL A 802 -28.76 8.19 12.28
C VAL A 802 -29.86 7.15 12.33
N VAL A 803 -30.25 6.68 11.16
CA VAL A 803 -31.37 5.76 11.01
C VAL A 803 -30.99 4.51 10.24
N TYR A 804 -31.61 3.40 10.61
CA TYR A 804 -31.41 2.09 9.97
C TYR A 804 -32.73 1.46 9.57
N SER A 805 -32.77 0.87 8.37
CA SER A 805 -33.88 0.03 7.95
C SER A 805 -33.39 -1.22 7.25
N SER A 806 -33.96 -2.37 7.61
CA SER A 806 -33.53 -3.66 7.06
C SER A 806 -34.04 -3.94 5.64
N SER A 807 -35.06 -3.19 5.20
CA SER A 807 -35.73 -3.40 3.92
C SER A 807 -36.40 -2.10 3.48
N VAL A 808 -35.85 -1.50 2.44
CA VAL A 808 -36.29 -0.26 1.82
C VAL A 808 -36.75 -0.56 0.40
N SER A 809 -37.97 -0.12 0.08
CA SER A 809 -38.52 -0.12 -1.27
C SER A 809 -38.86 1.31 -1.64
N LEU A 810 -37.95 1.95 -2.39
CA LEU A 810 -38.12 3.31 -2.87
C LEU A 810 -38.34 3.31 -4.38
N MET A 811 -39.16 4.26 -4.83
CA MET A 811 -39.43 4.51 -6.26
C MET A 811 -40.10 3.33 -7.00
N ASP A 812 -40.88 2.49 -6.31
CA ASP A 812 -41.69 1.39 -6.86
C ASP A 812 -40.85 0.41 -7.69
N SER A 813 -40.02 -0.37 -7.01
CA SER A 813 -39.40 -1.56 -7.56
C SER A 813 -40.21 -2.73 -7.00
N GLY A 814 -40.83 -3.57 -7.84
CA GLY A 814 -41.80 -4.58 -7.40
C GLY A 814 -41.33 -5.45 -6.22
N ASN A 815 -42.26 -6.14 -5.54
CA ASN A 815 -42.10 -6.83 -4.24
C ASN A 815 -40.78 -7.58 -3.95
N ASP A 816 -39.99 -7.99 -4.94
CA ASP A 816 -38.71 -8.72 -4.80
C ASP A 816 -37.45 -7.83 -4.88
N SER A 817 -37.54 -6.52 -4.59
CA SER A 817 -36.40 -5.60 -4.83
C SER A 817 -36.06 -4.63 -3.70
N SER A 818 -36.33 -5.04 -2.46
CA SER A 818 -35.90 -4.25 -1.31
C SER A 818 -34.39 -4.34 -1.05
N PHE A 819 -33.78 -3.27 -0.60
CA PHE A 819 -32.40 -3.24 -0.10
C PHE A 819 -32.35 -2.59 1.29
N PRO A 820 -31.36 -2.93 2.15
CA PRO A 820 -31.21 -2.28 3.45
C PRO A 820 -30.76 -0.81 3.31
N TYR A 821 -31.16 0.01 4.27
CA TYR A 821 -30.65 1.36 4.51
C TYR A 821 -29.75 1.33 5.76
N TRP A 822 -28.44 1.45 5.55
CA TRP A 822 -27.42 1.23 6.57
C TRP A 822 -26.97 2.53 7.20
N SER A 823 -27.35 2.75 8.46
CA SER A 823 -26.80 3.84 9.29
C SER A 823 -26.69 5.16 8.54
N GLY A 824 -27.77 5.60 7.90
CA GLY A 824 -27.77 6.80 7.07
C GLY A 824 -28.42 8.01 7.73
N SER A 825 -28.29 9.16 7.07
CA SER A 825 -28.88 10.45 7.46
C SER A 825 -30.22 10.72 6.74
N TYR A 826 -31.24 11.20 7.45
CA TYR A 826 -32.52 11.59 6.83
C TYR A 826 -32.56 13.07 6.45
N LEU A 827 -33.54 13.48 5.64
CA LEU A 827 -33.72 14.87 5.19
C LEU A 827 -34.51 15.69 6.22
N THR A 828 -34.02 16.87 6.57
CA THR A 828 -34.70 17.82 7.47
C THR A 828 -35.33 18.99 6.72
N ASN A 829 -34.79 19.33 5.55
CA ASN A 829 -35.30 20.39 4.70
C ASN A 829 -35.30 19.96 3.24
N PHE A 830 -36.37 20.29 2.52
CA PHE A 830 -36.50 19.99 1.09
C PHE A 830 -37.41 21.02 0.41
N PRO A 831 -37.09 21.45 -0.83
CA PRO A 831 -37.85 22.48 -1.53
C PRO A 831 -39.25 22.01 -1.94
N VAL A 832 -40.20 22.96 -1.91
CA VAL A 832 -41.57 22.74 -2.39
C VAL A 832 -41.57 22.37 -3.87
N GLY A 833 -42.37 21.37 -4.24
CA GLY A 833 -42.45 20.84 -5.60
C GLY A 833 -41.42 19.75 -5.93
N GLY A 834 -40.54 19.42 -4.98
CA GLY A 834 -39.72 18.23 -5.05
C GLY A 834 -40.48 16.96 -4.60
N TYR A 835 -39.98 15.79 -5.01
CA TYR A 835 -40.49 14.49 -4.60
C TYR A 835 -39.65 13.93 -3.46
N LEU A 836 -40.32 13.39 -2.42
CA LEU A 836 -39.67 12.75 -1.27
C LEU A 836 -40.04 11.27 -1.21
N GLY A 837 -39.05 10.43 -0.91
CA GLY A 837 -39.20 9.02 -0.61
C GLY A 837 -39.02 8.78 0.89
N TYR A 838 -39.93 8.00 1.47
CA TYR A 838 -40.04 7.76 2.90
C TYR A 838 -39.82 6.30 3.25
N ILE A 839 -39.25 6.05 4.43
CA ILE A 839 -39.07 4.70 4.99
C ILE A 839 -39.47 4.68 6.46
N ASP A 840 -39.84 3.51 6.95
CA ASP A 840 -39.84 3.24 8.39
C ASP A 840 -38.44 2.80 8.80
N ALA A 841 -37.90 3.40 9.87
CA ALA A 841 -36.53 3.18 10.30
C ALA A 841 -36.38 3.17 11.82
N VAL A 842 -35.32 2.55 12.31
CA VAL A 842 -34.90 2.56 13.71
C VAL A 842 -33.94 3.71 13.92
N ASP A 843 -34.16 4.49 14.99
CA ASP A 843 -33.25 5.53 15.46
C ASP A 843 -32.01 4.87 16.11
N GLN A 844 -30.94 4.73 15.31
CA GLN A 844 -29.69 4.12 15.75
C GLN A 844 -28.91 5.01 16.71
N SER A 845 -29.01 6.34 16.57
CA SER A 845 -28.44 7.27 17.55
C SER A 845 -29.01 7.00 18.95
N ALA A 846 -30.34 6.87 19.07
CA ALA A 846 -30.99 6.55 20.35
C ALA A 846 -30.63 5.15 20.87
N LYS A 847 -30.52 4.16 19.98
CA LYS A 847 -30.10 2.80 20.33
C LYS A 847 -28.68 2.78 20.90
N THR A 848 -27.75 3.48 20.26
CA THR A 848 -26.32 3.47 20.60
C THR A 848 -26.03 4.30 21.85
N LEU A 849 -26.60 5.50 21.95
CA LEU A 849 -26.31 6.44 23.04
C LEU A 849 -27.13 6.17 24.31
N ASN A 850 -28.42 5.82 24.16
CA ASN A 850 -29.35 5.70 25.28
C ASN A 850 -29.79 4.26 25.57
N GLY A 851 -29.41 3.29 24.72
CA GLY A 851 -29.89 1.90 24.81
C GLY A 851 -31.39 1.75 24.51
N SER A 852 -32.04 2.78 23.96
CA SER A 852 -33.48 2.80 23.69
C SER A 852 -33.74 2.58 22.20
N GLU A 853 -34.46 1.52 21.86
CA GLU A 853 -34.88 1.25 20.48
C GLU A 853 -36.17 2.02 20.18
N LYS A 854 -36.05 3.06 19.36
CA LYS A 854 -37.18 3.90 18.91
C LYS A 854 -37.36 3.73 17.41
N THR A 855 -38.55 3.30 16.99
CA THR A 855 -38.92 3.27 15.58
C THR A 855 -39.50 4.62 15.18
N LEU A 856 -39.01 5.15 14.07
CA LEU A 856 -39.49 6.34 13.39
C LEU A 856 -40.27 5.89 12.15
N THR A 857 -41.46 6.43 11.96
CA THR A 857 -42.29 6.18 10.78
C THR A 857 -42.20 7.34 9.80
N ASP A 858 -42.33 7.06 8.51
CA ASP A 858 -42.32 8.08 7.45
C ASP A 858 -41.08 9.00 7.50
N VAL A 859 -39.89 8.41 7.59
CA VAL A 859 -38.61 9.13 7.58
C VAL A 859 -38.20 9.45 6.15
N PRO A 860 -38.05 10.73 5.76
CA PRO A 860 -37.65 11.10 4.39
C PRO A 860 -36.15 10.84 4.17
N VAL A 861 -35.81 9.92 3.27
CA VAL A 861 -34.41 9.53 3.01
C VAL A 861 -33.98 9.71 1.56
N LEU A 862 -34.93 9.96 0.66
CA LEU A 862 -34.71 10.21 -0.76
C LEU A 862 -35.38 11.52 -1.17
N GLY A 863 -34.69 12.35 -1.94
CA GLY A 863 -35.24 13.57 -2.51
C GLY A 863 -34.93 13.71 -3.99
N LEU A 864 -35.91 14.08 -4.81
CA LEU A 864 -35.75 14.41 -6.23
C LEU A 864 -36.29 15.82 -6.50
N TYR A 865 -35.47 16.69 -7.04
CA TYR A 865 -35.82 18.10 -7.26
C TYR A 865 -35.43 18.57 -8.66
N GLN A 866 -36.35 19.28 -9.32
CA GLN A 866 -36.10 19.97 -10.58
C GLN A 866 -35.87 21.44 -10.28
N VAL A 867 -34.69 21.97 -10.64
CA VAL A 867 -34.38 23.38 -10.40
C VAL A 867 -35.26 24.24 -11.31
N PRO A 868 -35.95 25.28 -10.78
CA PRO A 868 -36.91 26.10 -11.52
C PRO A 868 -36.20 27.15 -12.39
N SER A 869 -35.44 26.67 -13.38
CA SER A 869 -34.73 27.46 -14.38
C SER A 869 -34.91 26.81 -15.75
N ILE A 870 -34.97 27.63 -16.81
CA ILE A 870 -35.08 27.13 -18.20
C ILE A 870 -33.87 26.27 -18.61
N TYR A 871 -32.73 26.47 -17.94
CA TYR A 871 -31.51 25.69 -18.07
C TYR A 871 -31.18 24.95 -16.76
N GLY A 872 -32.15 24.80 -15.87
CA GLY A 872 -31.97 24.16 -14.58
C GLY A 872 -31.84 22.65 -14.73
N GLY A 873 -30.77 22.10 -14.17
CA GLY A 873 -30.63 20.67 -13.98
C GLY A 873 -31.51 20.13 -12.87
N ARG A 874 -31.20 18.92 -12.43
CA ARG A 874 -31.96 18.17 -11.43
C ARG A 874 -31.05 17.74 -10.29
N ILE A 875 -31.60 17.67 -9.09
CA ILE A 875 -30.88 17.25 -7.89
C ILE A 875 -31.56 15.99 -7.35
N ALA A 876 -30.78 14.94 -7.11
CA ALA A 876 -31.24 13.75 -6.43
C ALA A 876 -30.34 13.50 -5.22
N VAL A 877 -30.93 13.31 -4.04
CA VAL A 877 -30.19 13.12 -2.78
C VAL A 877 -30.66 11.85 -2.08
N PHE A 878 -29.73 11.10 -1.50
CA PHE A 878 -29.98 9.89 -0.73
C PHE A 878 -28.97 9.81 0.42
N GLY A 879 -29.43 9.47 1.63
CA GLY A 879 -28.59 9.58 2.83
C GLY A 879 -27.84 8.33 3.26
N ASP A 880 -27.64 7.36 2.37
CA ASP A 880 -26.83 6.15 2.64
C ASP A 880 -25.94 5.83 1.42
N SER A 881 -24.61 6.04 1.53
CA SER A 881 -23.59 5.69 0.53
C SER A 881 -23.28 4.20 0.56
N SER A 882 -23.29 3.61 1.76
CA SER A 882 -23.10 2.18 2.01
C SER A 882 -23.92 1.28 1.07
N CYS A 883 -25.08 1.72 0.57
CA CYS A 883 -25.88 0.98 -0.41
C CYS A 883 -25.13 0.71 -1.75
N LEU A 884 -24.20 1.60 -2.13
CA LEU A 884 -23.37 1.52 -3.33
C LEU A 884 -22.01 0.86 -3.06
N ASP A 885 -21.59 0.80 -1.80
CA ASP A 885 -20.35 0.19 -1.34
C ASP A 885 -20.44 -1.34 -1.41
N SER A 886 -19.57 -1.98 -2.19
CA SER A 886 -19.56 -3.44 -2.36
C SER A 886 -18.86 -4.23 -1.25
N ASN A 887 -18.12 -3.58 -0.34
CA ASN A 887 -17.50 -4.18 0.82
C ASN A 887 -18.50 -4.43 1.96
N VAL A 888 -19.55 -3.63 2.05
CA VAL A 888 -20.54 -3.71 3.15
C VAL A 888 -21.58 -4.83 2.93
N HIS A 889 -21.71 -5.42 1.73
CA HIS A 889 -22.78 -6.38 1.42
C HIS A 889 -22.30 -7.78 0.97
N PRO A 890 -23.07 -8.84 1.30
CA PRO A 890 -23.05 -10.09 0.54
C PRO A 890 -23.62 -9.88 -0.87
N ALA A 891 -23.01 -10.50 -1.89
CA ALA A 891 -23.21 -10.20 -3.32
C ALA A 891 -24.66 -10.25 -3.89
N ALA A 892 -25.64 -10.76 -3.14
CA ALA A 892 -27.01 -10.90 -3.62
C ALA A 892 -27.90 -9.66 -3.45
N LYS A 893 -27.60 -8.73 -2.53
CA LYS A 893 -28.57 -7.69 -2.08
C LYS A 893 -28.35 -6.27 -2.63
N PHE A 894 -27.16 -5.91 -3.11
CA PHE A 894 -26.86 -4.54 -3.59
C PHE A 894 -27.42 -4.25 -5.00
N ARG A 895 -27.75 -5.30 -5.80
CA ARG A 895 -28.33 -5.16 -7.16
C ARG A 895 -29.56 -4.26 -7.19
N HIS A 896 -30.29 -4.19 -6.08
CA HIS A 896 -31.47 -3.35 -5.96
C HIS A 896 -31.13 -1.87 -5.72
N CYS A 897 -30.03 -1.51 -5.03
CA CYS A 897 -29.61 -0.11 -4.93
C CYS A 897 -29.17 0.45 -6.31
N PHE A 898 -28.53 -0.37 -7.15
CA PHE A 898 -28.24 0.02 -8.54
C PHE A 898 -29.52 0.23 -9.36
N GLY A 899 -30.61 -0.45 -9.01
CA GLY A 899 -31.94 -0.16 -9.54
C GLY A 899 -32.41 1.26 -9.20
N MET A 900 -32.23 1.69 -7.95
CA MET A 900 -32.54 3.07 -7.52
C MET A 900 -31.62 4.07 -8.23
N LEU A 901 -30.31 3.84 -8.26
CA LEU A 901 -29.35 4.69 -8.96
C LEU A 901 -29.72 4.88 -10.43
N ARG A 902 -30.14 3.80 -11.13
CA ARG A 902 -30.65 3.88 -12.51
C ARG A 902 -31.84 4.83 -12.63
N LYS A 903 -32.80 4.74 -11.72
CA LYS A 903 -33.97 5.61 -11.73
C LYS A 903 -33.60 7.06 -11.41
N MET A 904 -32.67 7.30 -10.48
CA MET A 904 -32.10 8.62 -10.23
C MET A 904 -31.43 9.17 -11.49
N LEU A 905 -30.64 8.36 -12.21
CA LEU A 905 -30.02 8.73 -13.48
C LEU A 905 -31.03 9.00 -14.61
N HIS A 906 -32.14 8.25 -14.67
CA HIS A 906 -33.23 8.54 -15.61
C HIS A 906 -33.93 9.85 -15.28
N PHE A 907 -34.15 10.12 -14.00
CA PHE A 907 -34.68 11.40 -13.54
C PHE A 907 -33.71 12.53 -13.92
N THR A 908 -32.44 12.46 -13.53
CA THR A 908 -31.44 13.53 -13.75
C THR A 908 -31.05 13.74 -15.21
N ASN A 909 -31.15 12.72 -16.07
CA ASN A 909 -30.86 12.88 -17.50
C ASN A 909 -32.11 13.16 -18.34
N GLY A 910 -33.25 12.53 -18.06
CA GLY A 910 -34.46 12.58 -18.91
C GLY A 910 -35.71 13.25 -18.32
N ALA A 911 -35.70 13.68 -17.06
CA ALA A 911 -36.80 14.27 -16.31
C ALA A 911 -38.00 13.31 -16.18
N VAL A 912 -37.69 12.01 -16.27
CA VAL A 912 -38.66 10.94 -16.09
C VAL A 912 -38.81 10.72 -14.60
N LEU A 913 -39.91 11.19 -14.03
CA LEU A 913 -40.30 10.83 -12.67
C LEU A 913 -40.62 9.32 -12.62
N PRO A 914 -40.33 8.64 -11.48
CA PRO A 914 -40.75 7.25 -11.29
C PRO A 914 -42.28 7.15 -11.37
N SER A 915 -42.80 6.18 -12.12
CA SER A 915 -44.25 5.94 -12.20
C SER A 915 -44.80 5.51 -10.84
N THR A 916 -45.77 6.25 -10.30
CA THR A 916 -46.57 5.82 -9.14
C THR A 916 -47.72 4.93 -9.65
N ASN A 917 -47.60 3.61 -9.57
CA ASN A 917 -48.73 2.72 -9.83
C ASN A 917 -49.37 2.31 -8.49
N SER A 918 -50.24 3.14 -7.94
CA SER A 918 -51.28 2.61 -7.04
C SER A 918 -52.21 1.71 -7.86
N PRO A 919 -52.59 0.51 -7.41
CA PRO A 919 -53.63 -0.27 -8.08
C PRO A 919 -54.88 0.60 -8.21
N GLN A 920 -55.43 0.65 -9.42
CA GLN A 920 -56.75 1.19 -9.67
C GLN A 920 -57.77 0.38 -8.88
N ASP A 921 -58.14 0.85 -7.69
CA ASP A 921 -59.44 0.54 -7.10
C ASP A 921 -60.40 1.67 -7.48
N GLU A 922 -61.10 1.46 -8.60
CA GLU A 922 -62.32 2.17 -8.96
C GLU A 922 -63.44 1.81 -7.97
N SER A 923 -63.33 2.17 -6.68
CA SER A 923 -64.48 2.19 -5.76
C SER A 923 -64.21 2.91 -4.43
N ALA A 924 -63.60 4.09 -4.43
CA ALA A 924 -63.71 4.99 -3.27
C ALA A 924 -63.62 6.46 -3.70
N SER A 925 -64.79 7.08 -3.86
CA SER A 925 -64.93 8.52 -3.97
C SER A 925 -64.56 9.19 -2.64
N ALA A 926 -63.30 9.61 -2.49
CA ALA A 926 -62.79 10.76 -1.74
C ALA A 926 -61.32 10.50 -1.32
N GLY A 927 -60.40 11.34 -1.82
CA GLY A 927 -59.01 11.38 -1.31
C GLY A 927 -57.93 11.33 -2.39
N LEU A 928 -57.93 12.29 -3.32
CA LEU A 928 -56.81 12.50 -4.25
C LEU A 928 -56.59 14.01 -4.39
N GLN A 929 -55.65 14.53 -3.60
CA GLN A 929 -54.78 15.69 -3.86
C GLN A 929 -54.09 16.12 -2.56
N ARG A 930 -52.80 16.50 -2.69
CA ARG A 930 -52.05 17.42 -1.82
C ARG A 930 -51.69 16.95 -0.40
N LEU A 931 -50.38 16.96 -0.16
CA LEU A 931 -49.79 17.95 0.73
C LEU A 931 -48.91 18.88 -0.14
N GLU A 932 -49.51 19.83 -0.88
CA GLU A 932 -49.22 21.23 -0.55
C GLU A 932 -49.33 21.48 0.95
N LEU A 933 -48.18 21.54 1.61
CA LEU A 933 -48.08 22.22 2.88
C LEU A 933 -47.91 23.71 2.59
N GLU A 934 -48.98 24.47 2.79
CA GLU A 934 -48.83 25.84 3.27
C GLU A 934 -48.08 25.74 4.61
N PHE A 935 -46.83 26.17 4.62
CA PHE A 935 -46.12 26.45 5.87
C PHE A 935 -46.85 27.59 6.58
N VAL A 936 -47.78 27.26 7.47
CA VAL A 936 -48.04 28.11 8.62
C VAL A 936 -46.81 27.94 9.50
N ALA A 937 -45.87 28.88 9.37
CA ALA A 937 -44.76 29.01 10.30
C ALA A 937 -45.35 29.21 11.70
N ASP A 938 -45.50 28.13 12.47
CA ASP A 938 -45.60 28.23 13.90
C ASP A 938 -44.23 28.68 14.41
N LYS A 939 -44.10 30.00 14.57
CA LYS A 939 -42.91 30.65 15.12
C LYS A 939 -42.54 30.15 16.53
N SER A 940 -43.37 29.30 17.16
CA SER A 940 -43.09 28.73 18.48
C SER A 940 -42.37 27.37 18.47
N GLN A 941 -42.17 26.74 17.30
CA GLN A 941 -41.41 25.47 17.17
C GLN A 941 -40.32 25.48 16.08
N LEU A 942 -39.84 26.67 15.70
CA LEU A 942 -38.47 26.79 15.23
C LEU A 942 -37.57 26.46 16.43
N HIS A 943 -37.05 25.23 16.52
CA HIS A 943 -35.76 25.08 17.17
C HIS A 943 -34.84 26.07 16.45
N PRO A 944 -34.22 27.02 17.18
CA PRO A 944 -33.34 27.98 16.53
C PRO A 944 -32.34 27.15 15.73
N LEU A 945 -32.08 27.57 14.48
CA LEU A 945 -30.78 27.35 13.85
C LEU A 945 -29.78 27.42 14.98
N VAL A 946 -29.11 26.31 15.27
CA VAL A 946 -28.11 26.29 16.32
C VAL A 946 -27.09 27.34 15.88
N ASP A 947 -27.21 28.53 16.48
CA ASP A 947 -26.10 29.45 16.64
C ASP A 947 -25.09 28.58 17.38
N LEU A 948 -24.17 27.97 16.64
CA LEU A 948 -23.06 27.22 17.19
C LEU A 948 -22.49 28.13 18.28
N GLN A 949 -22.62 27.73 19.54
CA GLN A 949 -22.12 28.57 20.61
C GLN A 949 -20.60 28.69 20.41
N ASP A 950 -19.99 29.77 20.91
CA ASP A 950 -18.55 29.97 20.77
C ASP A 950 -17.72 28.75 21.25
N GLU A 951 -18.26 27.93 22.17
CA GLU A 951 -17.69 26.63 22.57
C GLU A 951 -17.82 25.52 21.51
N ASP A 952 -18.96 25.39 20.82
CA ASP A 952 -19.12 24.42 19.73
C ASP A 952 -18.23 24.79 18.53
N ILE A 953 -18.13 26.09 18.22
CA ILE A 953 -17.18 26.62 17.23
C ILE A 953 -15.74 26.39 17.67
N TRP A 954 -15.45 26.50 18.97
CA TRP A 954 -14.12 26.21 19.51
C TRP A 954 -13.79 24.71 19.42
N HIS A 955 -14.72 23.81 19.73
CA HIS A 955 -14.54 22.37 19.57
C HIS A 955 -14.40 21.96 18.11
N LEU A 956 -15.20 22.52 17.21
CA LEU A 956 -15.04 22.37 15.75
C LEU A 956 -13.70 22.94 15.28
N ARG A 957 -13.23 24.08 15.81
CA ARG A 957 -11.90 24.64 15.49
C ARG A 957 -10.75 23.84 16.10
N ALA A 958 -10.94 23.22 17.27
CA ALA A 958 -9.95 22.37 17.90
C ALA A 958 -9.80 21.06 17.13
N ARG A 959 -10.93 20.45 16.74
CA ARG A 959 -10.96 19.32 15.80
C ARG A 959 -10.42 19.71 14.45
N TYR A 960 -10.73 20.90 13.93
CA TYR A 960 -10.13 21.43 12.71
C TYR A 960 -8.62 21.56 12.83
N ASN A 961 -8.08 22.03 13.95
CA ASN A 961 -6.64 22.13 14.15
C ASN A 961 -5.95 20.77 14.34
N GLU A 962 -6.71 19.72 14.70
CA GLU A 962 -6.26 18.34 14.80
C GLU A 962 -6.38 17.63 13.44
N PHE A 963 -7.50 17.80 12.74
CA PHE A 963 -7.72 17.43 11.35
C PHE A 963 -6.68 18.08 10.44
N ALA A 964 -6.41 19.37 10.58
CA ALA A 964 -5.39 20.07 9.83
C ALA A 964 -3.97 19.54 10.09
N LYS A 965 -3.77 18.86 11.24
CA LYS A 965 -2.52 18.16 11.59
C LYS A 965 -2.43 16.75 11.00
N HIS A 966 -3.53 16.15 10.58
CA HIS A 966 -3.60 14.73 10.24
C HIS A 966 -4.08 14.48 8.80
N SER A 967 -5.03 15.27 8.29
CA SER A 967 -5.40 15.35 6.88
C SER A 967 -4.18 15.72 6.02
N LYS A 968 -4.28 15.51 4.69
CA LYS A 968 -3.38 16.09 3.65
C LYS A 968 -3.02 17.57 3.93
N VAL A 969 -3.81 18.23 4.77
CA VAL A 969 -3.66 19.57 5.31
C VAL A 969 -2.30 19.90 5.98
N LEU A 970 -1.47 18.95 6.47
CA LEU A 970 -0.10 19.32 6.91
C LEU A 970 0.91 19.52 5.77
N GLN A 971 0.72 18.92 4.60
CA GLN A 971 1.45 19.36 3.41
C GLN A 971 0.80 20.61 2.79
N ALA A 972 -0.44 20.94 3.20
CA ALA A 972 -1.26 21.99 2.64
C ALA A 972 -1.03 23.41 3.18
N SER A 973 0.05 23.69 3.92
CA SER A 973 0.54 25.08 3.95
C SER A 973 1.02 25.55 2.56
N GLN A 974 1.21 24.60 1.61
CA GLN A 974 1.31 24.82 0.16
C GLN A 974 0.04 24.44 -0.64
N GLY A 975 -1.05 24.00 0.01
CA GLY A 975 -2.10 23.13 -0.58
C GLY A 975 -2.97 23.75 -1.67
N ARG A 976 -3.46 24.98 -1.48
CA ARG A 976 -4.19 25.66 -2.56
C ARG A 976 -3.28 25.89 -3.78
N SER A 977 -1.97 26.05 -3.59
CA SER A 977 -1.04 26.22 -4.71
C SER A 977 -0.73 24.92 -5.44
N THR A 978 -0.64 23.79 -4.73
CA THR A 978 -0.39 22.46 -5.32
C THR A 978 -1.63 21.91 -6.03
N HIS A 979 -2.83 22.05 -5.45
CA HIS A 979 -4.08 21.65 -6.12
C HIS A 979 -4.36 22.51 -7.36
N ARG A 980 -4.14 23.82 -7.29
CA ARG A 980 -4.21 24.69 -8.48
C ARG A 980 -3.13 24.37 -9.51
N SER A 981 -1.97 23.87 -9.09
CA SER A 981 -0.94 23.39 -10.02
C SER A 981 -1.37 22.08 -10.71
N PHE A 982 -2.00 21.17 -9.97
CA PHE A 982 -2.65 19.98 -10.51
C PHE A 982 -3.76 20.35 -11.50
N CYS A 983 -4.66 21.25 -11.11
CA CYS A 983 -5.70 21.77 -11.98
C CYS A 983 -5.14 22.41 -13.26
N LYS A 984 -4.11 23.25 -13.17
CA LYS A 984 -3.42 23.79 -14.36
C LYS A 984 -2.84 22.69 -15.26
N PHE A 985 -2.38 21.58 -14.68
CA PHE A 985 -1.88 20.44 -15.43
C PHE A 985 -3.02 19.69 -16.16
N PHE A 986 -4.12 19.39 -15.46
CA PHE A 986 -5.23 18.59 -15.99
C PHE A 986 -6.20 19.36 -16.88
N ALA A 987 -6.69 20.49 -16.39
CA ALA A 987 -7.70 21.27 -17.08
C ALA A 987 -7.12 22.22 -18.13
N LYS A 988 -5.81 22.54 -18.04
CA LYS A 988 -5.13 23.57 -18.87
C LYS A 988 -5.80 24.95 -18.80
N GLU A 989 -6.74 25.13 -17.87
CA GLU A 989 -7.49 26.34 -17.58
C GLU A 989 -7.03 26.94 -16.24
N GLN A 990 -7.29 28.23 -16.04
CA GLN A 990 -7.06 28.87 -14.74
C GLN A 990 -8.32 28.76 -13.89
N CYS A 991 -8.17 28.36 -12.62
CA CYS A 991 -9.28 28.29 -11.68
C CYS A 991 -10.01 29.63 -11.61
N ILE A 992 -11.34 29.58 -11.55
CA ILE A 992 -12.15 30.76 -11.27
C ILE A 992 -11.92 31.17 -9.81
N GLU A 993 -11.57 32.44 -9.56
CA GLU A 993 -11.48 32.99 -8.20
C GLU A 993 -12.77 33.72 -7.87
N ALA A 994 -13.50 33.27 -6.83
CA ALA A 994 -14.61 34.05 -6.31
C ALA A 994 -14.05 35.27 -5.56
N THR A 995 -14.06 36.42 -6.22
CA THR A 995 -13.92 37.71 -5.54
C THR A 995 -15.31 38.21 -5.15
N THR A 996 -15.40 39.11 -4.17
CA THR A 996 -16.68 39.72 -3.76
C THR A 996 -17.42 40.43 -4.91
N GLU A 997 -16.77 40.67 -6.05
CA GLU A 997 -17.35 41.28 -7.25
C GLU A 997 -17.74 40.27 -8.35
N SER A 998 -17.29 39.02 -8.31
CA SER A 998 -17.47 38.06 -9.42
C SER A 998 -18.76 37.23 -9.37
N VAL A 999 -19.73 37.61 -8.53
CA VAL A 999 -21.03 36.93 -8.39
C VAL A 999 -22.13 37.59 -9.26
N THR A 1000 -21.79 38.62 -10.05
CA THR A 1000 -22.74 39.30 -10.96
C THR A 1000 -22.88 38.66 -12.32
#